data_AF-A0AAV9CR38-F1
#
_entry.id   AF-A0AAV9CR38-F1
#
_cell.length_a   1.000
_cell.length_b   1.000
_cell.length_c   1.000
_cell.angle_alpha   90.00
_cell.angle_beta   90.00
_cell.angle_gamma   90.00
#
_symmetry.space_group_name_H-M   'P 1'
#
loop_
_entity.id
_entity.type
_entity.pdbx_description
1 polymer ?
#
loop_
_entity_poly.entity_id
_entity_poly.type
_entity_poly.pdbx_seq_one_letter_code
_entity_poly.pdbx_strand_id
1 'polypeptide(L)'
;MHSLFFHSSVDSIVEVNSLEQEVAIALGSNVGDRMHNFNEALNMMKKSGICVTRHGCLYETKPAYVTDQPLFLNSVVRGFTKLGPHELLRTLKQIEKDLGRTDGIRYGPRPIDLDILFYGRFKIDSETLIVPHERIWERPFVLAPLIDLLGTSNDNDTLMAWHSFSRNTGGLFELWEKLGGESLIEKEGMRRVLPVGNRLWDWSKRTHVMGVLNLTPDSFSDGGKYQSVEAAISQIKKMISEGADIIDIGAQSTRPLAQRISPEEELSRLIPVLDAIQEIPEAEGKLFSIDTFHSEVASEAVSKGVHIVNDVSGGKLDTNILEVVSKLRVPYVVMHMRGDPLTMQSKENLCYNNLCKEVASELYSRVNDAELSGIPAWRIIIDPGIGFSKNYEDNLEILMGLPSIRGEIASKSLAASHMPILIGPSRKKFLGQICDRQNAIERDPATIAAVTSGLLGGANIIRVHNVKDNLDASRNLSGSPNPSFNNADGKVHIFGNEESCSDLKPKWGTLKEISKRYVTKSREGDASEENARESSINEKPVRRRGRKKSKSEDSEETIESRVHKNLEDIETEAKPIQRKGRRKVKVETSEEANSFPVLSSVEEVENNSKPARRRGRKKLSTESPEEGIKLPLLATVVPNSGGEVVEKKTIRRTKKKVENIEDGIFGSEIGTSEESNLPIMVEDKNEGLVFDEIEDGDDISFSYGWPPLVCCFGAAQHAFIPSGRRANRLIDHEMHETMKDAFWSPTTFFRAPGSSSSSVAVALASLGGKVAFMGKLGDDDYGQAMLYYLNVNKVQTRSVKVDGSKLTGVSYMKITRKGGLKITCNRPCAEDSLLRSEININVLKEARMFYFNSSSLLDPDMRSTTLQAIHISKKFGGVIFFDLNLPLPLWHSNVETKAFIQEAWNCADIIELTKQELEFLCGITPLEEFDTKDNDRSKFTHYKREVITPLWHENLKVLFVTNGTSKIHFYTDQENGAVLGMEDPPITPFTCDMSVSGDAIVAALMRMLTVQPHLVTDQGYLKHSIKYAIDCGVIDQWLLARIRGFPPEEEMEGSSIKPNEVISVSEKEHRTLETVS
;
A
#
# COMPACT_ATOMS: atom_id res chain seq x y z
N MET A 1 40.17 -41.69 4.77
CA MET A 1 40.66 -43.09 4.82
C MET A 1 39.85 -43.85 5.85
N HIS A 2 39.59 -45.14 5.59
CA HIS A 2 39.00 -46.15 6.49
C HIS A 2 37.62 -45.89 7.14
N SER A 3 36.87 -46.98 7.24
CA SER A 3 35.51 -47.12 7.78
C SER A 3 35.47 -48.35 8.72
N LEU A 4 34.30 -48.58 9.34
CA LEU A 4 33.99 -49.70 10.27
C LEU A 4 34.59 -49.49 11.67
N PHE A 5 33.93 -49.86 12.77
CA PHE A 5 33.10 -51.05 12.99
C PHE A 5 31.71 -50.82 13.61
N PHE A 6 30.79 -51.74 13.31
CA PHE A 6 29.65 -52.08 14.19
C PHE A 6 30.08 -53.11 15.25
N HIS A 7 29.47 -53.05 16.43
CA HIS A 7 29.36 -54.15 17.38
C HIS A 7 27.95 -54.14 18.00
N SER A 8 27.52 -55.27 18.58
CA SER A 8 26.12 -55.52 18.98
C SER A 8 26.02 -56.21 20.34
N SER A 9 24.84 -56.10 20.98
CA SER A 9 24.47 -56.69 22.29
C SER A 9 25.19 -56.06 23.50
N VAL A 10 24.66 -56.08 24.75
CA VAL A 10 23.42 -56.67 25.31
C VAL A 10 22.70 -55.60 26.17
N ASP A 11 21.36 -55.70 26.25
CA ASP A 11 20.44 -55.10 27.24
C ASP A 11 20.93 -53.91 28.09
N SER A 12 20.72 -52.70 27.59
CA SER A 12 20.52 -51.51 28.42
C SER A 12 19.10 -50.99 28.22
N ILE A 13 18.27 -51.06 29.28
CA ILE A 13 16.99 -50.35 29.33
C ILE A 13 17.32 -48.87 29.55
N VAL A 14 17.60 -48.17 28.46
CA VAL A 14 17.64 -46.72 28.44
C VAL A 14 16.19 -46.26 28.34
N GLU A 15 15.67 -45.63 29.40
CA GLU A 15 14.46 -44.81 29.31
C GLU A 15 14.76 -43.59 28.43
N VAL A 16 14.67 -43.78 27.12
CA VAL A 16 14.70 -42.69 26.15
C VAL A 16 13.43 -41.89 26.37
N ASN A 17 13.54 -40.78 27.11
CA ASN A 17 12.47 -39.80 27.28
C ASN A 17 11.83 -39.54 25.92
N SER A 18 10.56 -39.93 25.77
CA SER A 18 9.82 -39.82 24.52
C SER A 18 9.66 -38.34 24.16
N LEU A 19 10.55 -37.86 23.27
CA LEU A 19 10.54 -36.48 22.81
C LEU A 19 9.16 -36.18 22.22
N GLU A 20 8.50 -35.19 22.79
CA GLU A 20 7.15 -34.79 22.42
C GLU A 20 7.10 -34.34 20.97
N GLN A 21 6.22 -34.96 20.18
CA GLN A 21 6.13 -34.74 18.74
C GLN A 21 4.95 -33.85 18.40
N GLU A 22 5.22 -32.85 17.56
CA GLU A 22 4.22 -31.97 16.96
C GLU A 22 3.47 -32.71 15.84
N VAL A 23 2.14 -32.66 15.86
CA VAL A 23 1.27 -33.41 14.94
C VAL A 23 0.22 -32.51 14.30
N ALA A 24 -0.19 -32.85 13.08
CA ALA A 24 -1.37 -32.30 12.43
C ALA A 24 -2.37 -33.43 12.16
N ILE A 25 -3.62 -33.27 12.62
CA ILE A 25 -4.67 -34.29 12.54
C ILE A 25 -5.90 -33.67 11.87
N ALA A 26 -6.38 -34.26 10.79
CA ALA A 26 -7.64 -33.86 10.17
C ALA A 26 -8.84 -34.46 10.92
N LEU A 27 -9.93 -33.69 10.99
CA LEU A 27 -11.23 -34.13 11.47
C LEU A 27 -12.24 -34.00 10.33
N GLY A 28 -13.01 -35.05 10.06
CA GLY A 28 -14.10 -35.05 9.09
C GLY A 28 -15.36 -35.71 9.64
N SER A 29 -16.53 -35.09 9.49
CA SER A 29 -17.81 -35.63 10.01
C SER A 29 -18.98 -35.30 9.10
N ASN A 30 -19.85 -36.29 8.81
CA ASN A 30 -21.08 -36.06 8.05
C ASN A 30 -22.34 -36.79 8.55
N VAL A 31 -22.27 -37.49 9.68
CA VAL A 31 -23.43 -38.21 10.28
C VAL A 31 -23.66 -37.77 11.73
N GLY A 32 -24.93 -37.58 12.09
CA GLY A 32 -25.33 -37.14 13.43
C GLY A 32 -25.02 -35.66 13.67
N ASP A 33 -24.86 -35.28 14.94
CA ASP A 33 -24.38 -33.94 15.29
C ASP A 33 -22.87 -33.85 15.04
N ARG A 34 -22.53 -33.32 13.86
CA ARG A 34 -21.16 -33.12 13.38
C ARG A 34 -20.33 -32.26 14.34
N MET A 35 -20.95 -31.29 15.02
CA MET A 35 -20.25 -30.45 16.00
C MET A 35 -20.04 -31.21 17.31
N HIS A 36 -21.04 -31.93 17.83
CA HIS A 36 -20.87 -32.78 19.01
C HIS A 36 -19.72 -33.78 18.81
N ASN A 37 -19.71 -34.46 17.67
CA ASN A 37 -18.66 -35.44 17.32
C ASN A 37 -17.27 -34.80 17.30
N PHE A 38 -17.12 -33.57 16.79
CA PHE A 38 -15.86 -32.81 16.87
C PHE A 38 -15.47 -32.46 18.32
N ASN A 39 -16.40 -31.91 19.13
CA ASN A 39 -16.10 -31.52 20.51
C ASN A 39 -15.69 -32.74 21.37
N GLU A 40 -16.35 -33.88 21.21
CA GLU A 40 -16.01 -35.09 21.97
C GLU A 40 -14.78 -35.83 21.42
N ALA A 41 -14.51 -35.80 20.11
CA ALA A 41 -13.23 -36.28 19.57
C ALA A 41 -12.04 -35.51 20.18
N LEU A 42 -12.12 -34.18 20.27
CA LEU A 42 -11.10 -33.34 20.91
C LEU A 42 -10.97 -33.61 22.42
N ASN A 43 -12.09 -33.84 23.11
CA ASN A 43 -12.13 -34.25 24.52
C ASN A 43 -11.41 -35.60 24.74
N MET A 44 -11.65 -36.58 23.86
CA MET A 44 -11.01 -37.89 23.92
C MET A 44 -9.54 -37.85 23.51
N MET A 45 -9.16 -37.03 22.52
CA MET A 45 -7.75 -36.76 22.18
C MET A 45 -6.98 -36.23 23.40
N LYS A 46 -7.52 -35.20 24.08
CA LYS A 46 -6.92 -34.61 25.28
C LYS A 46 -6.75 -35.63 26.42
N LYS A 47 -7.76 -36.47 26.66
CA LYS A 47 -7.70 -37.58 27.64
C LYS A 47 -6.67 -38.65 27.27
N SER A 48 -6.35 -38.80 25.98
CA SER A 48 -5.44 -39.82 25.45
C SER A 48 -4.00 -39.31 25.25
N GLY A 49 -3.63 -38.14 25.79
CA GLY A 49 -2.27 -37.61 25.67
C GLY A 49 -1.97 -36.91 24.34
N ILE A 50 -3.00 -36.35 23.69
CA ILE A 50 -2.86 -35.51 22.49
C ILE A 50 -3.29 -34.09 22.87
N CYS A 51 -2.32 -33.20 23.05
CA CYS A 51 -2.53 -31.81 23.46
C CYS A 51 -2.71 -30.91 22.22
N VAL A 52 -3.96 -30.64 21.85
CA VAL A 52 -4.28 -29.68 20.76
C VAL A 52 -3.95 -28.25 21.22
N THR A 53 -3.27 -27.49 20.35
CA THR A 53 -2.79 -26.13 20.63
C THR A 53 -3.24 -25.07 19.62
N ARG A 54 -3.66 -25.46 18.40
CA ARG A 54 -4.29 -24.57 17.41
C ARG A 54 -5.33 -25.30 16.57
N HIS A 55 -6.32 -24.55 16.08
CA HIS A 55 -7.40 -25.06 15.21
C HIS A 55 -7.39 -24.32 13.87
N GLY A 56 -7.66 -25.03 12.77
CA GLY A 56 -8.02 -24.38 11.50
C GLY A 56 -9.42 -23.76 11.55
N CYS A 57 -9.91 -23.20 10.45
CA CYS A 57 -11.33 -22.86 10.33
C CYS A 57 -12.18 -24.14 10.16
N LEU A 58 -13.49 -24.04 10.36
CA LEU A 58 -14.43 -25.09 9.94
C LEU A 58 -14.86 -24.87 8.49
N TYR A 59 -14.82 -25.96 7.71
CA TYR A 59 -15.26 -25.97 6.32
C TYR A 59 -16.38 -26.97 6.12
N GLU A 60 -17.53 -26.51 5.62
CA GLU A 60 -18.60 -27.39 5.17
C GLU A 60 -18.49 -27.63 3.67
N THR A 61 -18.47 -28.90 3.25
CA THR A 61 -18.16 -29.30 1.87
C THR A 61 -19.10 -30.36 1.30
N LYS A 62 -19.26 -30.36 -0.03
CA LYS A 62 -19.83 -31.50 -0.77
C LYS A 62 -18.95 -32.76 -0.56
N PRO A 63 -19.52 -33.98 -0.54
CA PRO A 63 -18.74 -35.22 -0.50
C PRO A 63 -17.88 -35.42 -1.75
N ALA A 64 -16.64 -35.89 -1.58
CA ALA A 64 -15.64 -35.92 -2.66
C ALA A 64 -15.60 -37.20 -3.52
N TYR A 65 -16.10 -38.35 -3.02
CA TYR A 65 -15.96 -39.65 -3.71
C TYR A 65 -17.32 -40.37 -3.86
N VAL A 66 -17.96 -40.74 -2.75
CA VAL A 66 -19.37 -41.15 -2.73
C VAL A 66 -20.20 -39.88 -2.59
N THR A 67 -20.93 -39.48 -3.62
CA THR A 67 -21.63 -38.18 -3.67
C THR A 67 -23.02 -38.20 -3.02
N ASP A 68 -23.68 -39.36 -2.98
CA ASP A 68 -24.98 -39.56 -2.33
C ASP A 68 -24.82 -39.76 -0.81
N GLN A 69 -24.47 -38.68 -0.11
CA GLN A 69 -24.40 -38.62 1.36
C GLN A 69 -24.46 -37.16 1.86
N PRO A 70 -24.70 -36.90 3.16
CA PRO A 70 -24.72 -35.55 3.71
C PRO A 70 -23.38 -34.81 3.59
N LEU A 71 -23.44 -33.47 3.63
CA LEU A 71 -22.27 -32.59 3.58
C LEU A 71 -21.28 -32.89 4.72
N PHE A 72 -20.00 -32.91 4.40
CA PHE A 72 -18.94 -33.04 5.39
C PHE A 72 -18.68 -31.71 6.07
N LEU A 73 -18.50 -31.75 7.39
CA LEU A 73 -17.83 -30.72 8.16
C LEU A 73 -16.37 -31.18 8.35
N ASN A 74 -15.41 -30.33 8.00
CA ASN A 74 -13.99 -30.63 8.04
C ASN A 74 -13.22 -29.55 8.80
N SER A 75 -12.16 -29.96 9.49
CA SER A 75 -11.08 -29.06 9.93
C SER A 75 -9.78 -29.86 10.15
N VAL A 76 -8.74 -29.18 10.61
CA VAL A 76 -7.47 -29.78 11.04
C VAL A 76 -7.12 -29.14 12.38
N VAL A 77 -6.52 -29.91 13.28
CA VAL A 77 -5.91 -29.41 14.50
C VAL A 77 -4.41 -29.68 14.51
N ARG A 78 -3.68 -28.75 15.12
CA ARG A 78 -2.25 -28.86 15.41
C ARG A 78 -2.09 -29.04 16.91
N GLY A 79 -1.16 -29.90 17.31
CA GLY A 79 -0.94 -30.23 18.71
C GLY A 79 0.33 -31.03 18.94
N PHE A 80 0.47 -31.52 20.16
CA PHE A 80 1.63 -32.28 20.62
C PHE A 80 1.22 -33.62 21.24
N THR A 81 2.04 -34.65 21.10
CA THR A 81 1.83 -35.93 21.77
C THR A 81 3.14 -36.65 22.07
N LYS A 82 3.10 -37.55 23.06
CA LYS A 82 4.20 -38.47 23.41
C LYS A 82 3.97 -39.89 22.89
N LEU A 83 2.79 -40.17 22.31
CA LEU A 83 2.47 -41.46 21.69
C LEU A 83 3.35 -41.69 20.45
N GLY A 84 3.79 -42.93 20.25
CA GLY A 84 4.42 -43.34 18.98
C GLY A 84 3.45 -43.21 17.80
N PRO A 85 3.92 -43.08 16.54
CA PRO A 85 3.03 -42.79 15.41
C PRO A 85 1.97 -43.90 15.15
N HIS A 86 2.34 -45.18 15.29
CA HIS A 86 1.41 -46.31 15.21
C HIS A 86 0.48 -46.43 16.43
N GLU A 87 0.90 -45.89 17.57
CA GLU A 87 0.10 -45.83 18.80
C GLU A 87 -0.93 -44.69 18.72
N LEU A 88 -0.52 -43.51 18.23
CA LEU A 88 -1.39 -42.40 17.87
C LEU A 88 -2.47 -42.85 16.87
N LEU A 89 -2.09 -43.60 15.82
CA LEU A 89 -3.07 -44.17 14.88
C LEU A 89 -4.06 -45.09 15.60
N ARG A 90 -3.59 -46.00 16.45
CA ARG A 90 -4.45 -46.91 17.23
C ARG A 90 -5.42 -46.15 18.13
N THR A 91 -4.94 -45.11 18.82
CA THR A 91 -5.74 -44.22 19.66
C THR A 91 -6.81 -43.49 18.85
N LEU A 92 -6.46 -42.89 17.71
CA LEU A 92 -7.42 -42.19 16.86
C LEU A 92 -8.49 -43.13 16.27
N LYS A 93 -8.11 -44.36 15.87
CA LYS A 93 -9.09 -45.36 15.40
C LYS A 93 -9.94 -45.97 16.52
N GLN A 94 -9.47 -45.95 17.78
CA GLN A 94 -10.31 -46.26 18.94
C GLN A 94 -11.33 -45.13 19.21
N ILE A 95 -10.90 -43.86 19.18
CA ILE A 95 -11.80 -42.68 19.31
C ILE A 95 -12.88 -42.68 18.22
N GLU A 96 -12.52 -42.98 16.97
CA GLU A 96 -13.48 -43.17 15.87
C GLU A 96 -14.55 -44.23 16.19
N LYS A 97 -14.13 -45.39 16.70
CA LYS A 97 -15.00 -46.52 17.01
C LYS A 97 -15.93 -46.23 18.19
N ASP A 98 -15.41 -45.59 19.24
CA ASP A 98 -16.18 -45.20 20.42
C ASP A 98 -17.23 -44.13 20.10
N LEU A 99 -16.95 -43.25 19.12
CA LEU A 99 -17.89 -42.31 18.53
C LEU A 99 -18.79 -42.94 17.43
N GLY A 100 -18.88 -44.27 17.38
CA GLY A 100 -19.86 -45.00 16.59
C GLY A 100 -19.48 -45.31 15.14
N ARG A 101 -18.21 -45.14 14.75
CA ARG A 101 -17.74 -45.62 13.42
C ARG A 101 -17.78 -47.14 13.35
N THR A 102 -18.28 -47.64 12.23
CA THR A 102 -18.38 -49.07 11.89
C THR A 102 -17.68 -49.37 10.57
N ASP A 103 -17.43 -50.65 10.28
CA ASP A 103 -16.81 -51.13 9.03
C ASP A 103 -17.79 -51.03 7.84
N GLY A 104 -18.14 -49.79 7.48
CA GLY A 104 -19.02 -49.45 6.36
C GLY A 104 -18.28 -49.30 5.02
N ILE A 105 -19.00 -48.76 4.03
CA ILE A 105 -18.47 -48.52 2.68
C ILE A 105 -17.29 -47.54 2.73
N ARG A 106 -16.19 -47.85 2.02
CA ARG A 106 -15.02 -46.97 1.88
C ARG A 106 -15.46 -45.62 1.30
N TYR A 107 -15.12 -44.52 1.99
CA TYR A 107 -15.58 -43.15 1.72
C TYR A 107 -17.09 -42.87 1.89
N GLY A 108 -17.86 -43.81 2.45
CA GLY A 108 -19.26 -43.61 2.84
C GLY A 108 -19.46 -42.81 4.15
N PRO A 109 -20.71 -42.65 4.61
CA PRO A 109 -21.05 -41.78 5.74
C PRO A 109 -20.40 -42.21 7.05
N ARG A 110 -20.00 -41.24 7.89
CA ARG A 110 -19.28 -41.47 9.16
C ARG A 110 -19.58 -40.41 10.23
N PRO A 111 -19.74 -40.80 11.52
CA PRO A 111 -19.81 -39.85 12.62
C PRO A 111 -18.52 -39.03 12.76
N ILE A 112 -17.36 -39.65 12.60
CA ILE A 112 -16.06 -38.98 12.63
C ILE A 112 -15.01 -39.76 11.80
N ASP A 113 -14.04 -39.04 11.26
CA ASP A 113 -12.82 -39.49 10.58
C ASP A 113 -11.64 -38.70 11.14
N LEU A 114 -10.58 -39.38 11.53
CA LEU A 114 -9.39 -38.84 12.17
C LEU A 114 -8.13 -39.36 11.46
N ASP A 115 -7.56 -38.53 10.59
CA ASP A 115 -6.40 -38.85 9.76
C ASP A 115 -5.15 -38.08 10.22
N ILE A 116 -4.04 -38.78 10.47
CA ILE A 116 -2.75 -38.17 10.81
C ILE A 116 -2.15 -37.58 9.53
N LEU A 117 -2.13 -36.26 9.40
CA LEU A 117 -1.56 -35.58 8.24
C LEU A 117 -0.04 -35.52 8.31
N PHE A 118 0.51 -35.14 9.47
CA PHE A 118 1.94 -35.01 9.73
C PHE A 118 2.28 -35.46 11.16
N TYR A 119 3.49 -35.99 11.35
CA TYR A 119 4.02 -36.42 12.65
C TYR A 119 5.50 -36.04 12.78
N GLY A 120 5.79 -35.09 13.68
CA GLY A 120 7.11 -34.51 13.88
C GLY A 120 7.73 -34.02 12.58
N ARG A 121 9.02 -34.30 12.41
CA ARG A 121 9.79 -34.05 11.17
C ARG A 121 10.00 -35.33 10.36
N PHE A 122 9.11 -36.31 10.51
CA PHE A 122 9.32 -37.67 10.00
C PHE A 122 8.49 -37.97 8.75
N LYS A 123 9.10 -38.74 7.84
CA LYS A 123 8.37 -39.54 6.86
C LYS A 123 8.23 -40.95 7.41
N ILE A 124 7.05 -41.52 7.31
CA ILE A 124 6.72 -42.86 7.79
C ILE A 124 6.11 -43.60 6.60
N ASP A 125 6.64 -44.78 6.31
CA ASP A 125 6.11 -45.68 5.28
C ASP A 125 6.06 -47.08 5.90
N SER A 126 4.85 -47.64 6.00
CA SER A 126 4.57 -48.92 6.66
C SER A 126 3.21 -49.44 6.24
N GLU A 127 3.02 -50.76 6.30
CA GLU A 127 1.79 -51.46 5.85
C GLU A 127 0.49 -50.89 6.45
N THR A 128 0.55 -50.26 7.63
CA THR A 128 -0.61 -49.70 8.35
C THR A 128 -0.66 -48.17 8.40
N LEU A 129 0.43 -47.46 8.06
CA LEU A 129 0.54 -46.02 8.26
C LEU A 129 1.54 -45.39 7.29
N ILE A 130 1.08 -44.37 6.56
CA ILE A 130 1.89 -43.51 5.68
C ILE A 130 1.77 -42.06 6.17
N VAL A 131 2.91 -41.41 6.42
CA VAL A 131 3.00 -39.99 6.83
C VAL A 131 4.10 -39.29 6.00
N PRO A 132 3.85 -38.11 5.40
CA PRO A 132 2.58 -37.40 5.37
C PRO A 132 1.48 -38.17 4.64
N HIS A 133 0.23 -37.95 5.06
CA HIS A 133 -0.91 -38.71 4.54
C HIS A 133 -1.02 -38.62 3.00
N GLU A 134 -1.11 -39.78 2.34
CA GLU A 134 -0.96 -39.95 0.88
C GLU A 134 -1.83 -39.03 0.00
N ARG A 135 -2.94 -38.50 0.53
CA ARG A 135 -3.94 -37.71 -0.20
C ARG A 135 -4.04 -36.23 0.19
N ILE A 136 -3.12 -35.70 0.99
CA ILE A 136 -3.06 -34.24 1.23
C ILE A 136 -2.98 -33.48 -0.11
N TRP A 137 -2.25 -34.06 -1.07
CA TRP A 137 -2.00 -33.53 -2.41
C TRP A 137 -3.23 -33.48 -3.34
N GLU A 138 -4.34 -34.18 -3.01
CA GLU A 138 -5.56 -34.24 -3.84
C GLU A 138 -6.82 -33.67 -3.16
N ARG A 139 -6.73 -33.19 -1.90
CA ARG A 139 -7.90 -32.87 -1.05
C ARG A 139 -7.97 -31.41 -0.61
N PRO A 140 -8.65 -30.52 -1.36
CA PRO A 140 -8.89 -29.13 -0.94
C PRO A 140 -9.50 -29.00 0.46
N PHE A 141 -10.46 -29.87 0.79
CA PHE A 141 -11.16 -29.90 2.08
C PHE A 141 -10.30 -30.35 3.27
N VAL A 142 -9.09 -30.88 3.02
CA VAL A 142 -8.06 -31.14 4.04
C VAL A 142 -6.99 -30.05 4.00
N LEU A 143 -6.62 -29.57 2.80
CA LEU A 143 -5.54 -28.62 2.63
C LEU A 143 -5.89 -27.21 3.13
N ALA A 144 -7.09 -26.67 2.89
CA ALA A 144 -7.45 -25.34 3.40
C ALA A 144 -7.39 -25.24 4.95
N PRO A 145 -8.02 -26.15 5.72
CA PRO A 145 -7.88 -26.13 7.18
C PRO A 145 -6.48 -26.51 7.69
N LEU A 146 -5.64 -27.17 6.88
CA LEU A 146 -4.21 -27.32 7.18
C LEU A 146 -3.46 -26.00 6.96
N ILE A 147 -3.73 -25.28 5.87
CA ILE A 147 -3.13 -23.96 5.54
C ILE A 147 -3.43 -22.94 6.64
N ASP A 148 -4.65 -22.95 7.21
CA ASP A 148 -5.02 -22.10 8.36
C ASP A 148 -4.07 -22.23 9.57
N LEU A 149 -3.44 -23.40 9.76
CA LEU A 149 -2.52 -23.70 10.88
C LEU A 149 -1.06 -23.29 10.60
N LEU A 150 -0.78 -22.82 9.39
CA LEU A 150 0.52 -22.30 8.95
C LEU A 150 0.47 -20.77 9.04
N GLY A 151 1.48 -20.15 9.65
CA GLY A 151 1.70 -18.70 9.52
C GLY A 151 2.38 -18.40 8.19
N THR A 152 2.43 -17.13 7.76
CA THR A 152 3.28 -16.73 6.63
C THR A 152 4.73 -16.47 7.05
N SER A 153 5.04 -16.49 8.35
CA SER A 153 6.40 -16.54 8.90
C SER A 153 6.84 -17.99 9.18
N ASN A 154 8.04 -18.34 8.71
CA ASN A 154 8.62 -19.69 8.80
C ASN A 154 9.34 -19.91 10.16
N ASP A 155 8.61 -19.80 11.26
CA ASP A 155 9.19 -19.68 12.61
C ASP A 155 9.53 -21.04 13.30
N ASN A 156 9.40 -22.17 12.60
CA ASN A 156 9.63 -23.50 13.18
C ASN A 156 10.08 -24.52 12.11
N ASP A 157 11.24 -25.16 12.34
CA ASP A 157 11.79 -26.27 11.57
C ASP A 157 10.77 -27.37 11.19
N THR A 158 9.80 -27.65 12.06
CA THR A 158 8.77 -28.67 11.82
C THR A 158 7.85 -28.26 10.67
N LEU A 159 7.49 -26.98 10.59
CA LEU A 159 6.77 -26.43 9.45
C LEU A 159 7.64 -26.48 8.20
N MET A 160 8.91 -26.10 8.29
CA MET A 160 9.86 -26.22 7.17
C MET A 160 9.96 -27.66 6.65
N ALA A 161 9.97 -28.66 7.55
CA ALA A 161 9.90 -30.07 7.18
C ALA A 161 8.60 -30.40 6.44
N TRP A 162 7.43 -29.98 6.96
CA TRP A 162 6.13 -30.22 6.32
C TRP A 162 6.03 -29.60 4.92
N HIS A 163 6.55 -28.38 4.74
CA HIS A 163 6.67 -27.73 3.43
C HIS A 163 7.62 -28.51 2.51
N SER A 164 8.78 -28.96 3.00
CA SER A 164 9.75 -29.77 2.23
C SER A 164 9.23 -31.15 1.80
N PHE A 165 8.12 -31.61 2.40
CA PHE A 165 7.48 -32.88 2.05
C PHE A 165 6.48 -32.75 0.90
N SER A 166 6.07 -31.52 0.55
CA SER A 166 5.35 -31.25 -0.70
C SER A 166 6.23 -31.57 -1.91
N ARG A 167 5.60 -31.93 -3.02
CA ARG A 167 6.29 -32.11 -4.32
C ARG A 167 6.41 -30.80 -5.11
N ASN A 168 5.88 -29.69 -4.59
CA ASN A 168 5.96 -28.36 -5.20
C ASN A 168 7.04 -27.51 -4.53
N THR A 169 7.68 -26.65 -5.31
CA THR A 169 8.80 -25.79 -4.91
C THR A 169 8.47 -24.79 -3.80
N GLY A 170 7.27 -24.22 -3.82
CA GLY A 170 6.70 -23.35 -2.77
C GLY A 170 5.93 -24.11 -1.69
N GLY A 171 6.21 -25.40 -1.49
CA GLY A 171 5.70 -26.18 -0.37
C GLY A 171 4.18 -26.41 -0.41
N LEU A 172 3.51 -26.13 0.71
CA LEU A 172 2.06 -26.32 0.86
C LEU A 172 1.24 -25.15 0.30
N PHE A 173 1.76 -23.92 0.31
CA PHE A 173 1.05 -22.74 -0.24
C PHE A 173 0.90 -22.83 -1.77
N GLU A 174 1.97 -23.16 -2.50
CA GLU A 174 1.90 -23.35 -3.97
C GLU A 174 0.94 -24.49 -4.36
N LEU A 175 0.83 -25.52 -3.52
CA LEU A 175 -0.12 -26.62 -3.69
C LEU A 175 -1.58 -26.17 -3.49
N TRP A 176 -1.85 -25.30 -2.50
CA TRP A 176 -3.20 -24.77 -2.26
C TRP A 176 -3.69 -23.95 -3.45
N GLU A 177 -2.86 -23.05 -3.97
CA GLU A 177 -3.18 -22.26 -5.16
C GLU A 177 -3.35 -23.13 -6.40
N LYS A 178 -2.51 -24.16 -6.59
CA LYS A 178 -2.67 -25.15 -7.68
C LYS A 178 -3.97 -25.95 -7.62
N LEU A 179 -4.56 -26.15 -6.45
CA LEU A 179 -5.89 -26.77 -6.32
C LEU A 179 -7.05 -25.77 -6.53
N GLY A 180 -6.78 -24.46 -6.55
CA GLY A 180 -7.75 -23.39 -6.81
C GLY A 180 -7.77 -22.25 -5.77
N GLY A 181 -6.96 -22.38 -4.71
CA GLY A 181 -6.77 -21.38 -3.66
C GLY A 181 -8.07 -20.96 -2.96
N GLU A 182 -8.04 -19.75 -2.39
CA GLU A 182 -9.22 -19.13 -1.76
C GLU A 182 -10.45 -19.08 -2.67
N SER A 183 -10.26 -19.09 -4.00
CA SER A 183 -11.36 -19.05 -4.96
C SER A 183 -12.27 -20.29 -4.92
N LEU A 184 -11.88 -21.37 -4.24
CA LEU A 184 -12.73 -22.54 -3.98
C LEU A 184 -13.78 -22.29 -2.88
N ILE A 185 -13.52 -21.39 -1.94
CA ILE A 185 -14.27 -21.22 -0.68
C ILE A 185 -15.55 -20.37 -0.87
N GLU A 186 -15.68 -19.71 -2.03
CA GLU A 186 -16.88 -18.99 -2.46
C GLU A 186 -17.55 -19.63 -3.70
N LYS A 187 -16.95 -20.67 -4.29
CA LYS A 187 -17.49 -21.42 -5.45
C LYS A 187 -18.20 -22.70 -5.02
N GLU A 188 -18.72 -23.44 -6.01
CA GLU A 188 -19.73 -24.49 -5.86
C GLU A 188 -19.29 -25.79 -5.12
N GLY A 189 -18.97 -25.71 -3.83
CA GLY A 189 -18.85 -26.93 -3.02
C GLY A 189 -18.16 -26.84 -1.67
N MET A 190 -17.61 -25.70 -1.27
CA MET A 190 -16.86 -25.53 -0.02
C MET A 190 -17.17 -24.13 0.55
N ARG A 191 -17.31 -24.02 1.88
CA ARG A 191 -17.56 -22.74 2.58
C ARG A 191 -16.95 -22.73 3.98
N ARG A 192 -16.41 -21.59 4.43
CA ARG A 192 -16.10 -21.36 5.85
C ARG A 192 -17.40 -21.19 6.63
N VAL A 193 -17.49 -21.80 7.81
CA VAL A 193 -18.69 -21.79 8.66
C VAL A 193 -18.34 -21.59 10.13
N LEU A 194 -19.29 -21.06 10.90
CA LEU A 194 -19.18 -20.81 12.33
C LEU A 194 -20.38 -21.50 13.04
N PRO A 195 -20.19 -22.31 14.11
CA PRO A 195 -21.28 -23.02 14.76
C PRO A 195 -22.03 -22.11 15.75
N VAL A 196 -23.32 -21.90 15.52
CA VAL A 196 -24.16 -21.01 16.33
C VAL A 196 -25.45 -21.74 16.73
N GLY A 197 -25.58 -22.08 18.02
CA GLY A 197 -26.61 -23.02 18.48
C GLY A 197 -26.55 -24.34 17.68
N ASN A 198 -27.71 -24.81 17.22
CA ASN A 198 -27.83 -26.03 16.41
C ASN A 198 -27.64 -25.80 14.90
N ARG A 199 -27.00 -24.69 14.48
CA ARG A 199 -26.85 -24.28 13.08
C ARG A 199 -25.40 -23.99 12.72
N LEU A 200 -25.05 -24.16 11.44
CA LEU A 200 -23.81 -23.65 10.86
C LEU A 200 -24.12 -22.32 10.16
N TRP A 201 -23.46 -21.25 10.59
CA TRP A 201 -23.61 -19.90 10.06
C TRP A 201 -22.54 -19.63 9.00
N ASP A 202 -23.01 -19.26 7.82
CA ASP A 202 -22.21 -18.90 6.65
C ASP A 202 -22.05 -17.37 6.62
N TRP A 203 -20.87 -16.92 7.05
CA TRP A 203 -20.53 -15.49 7.20
C TRP A 203 -19.78 -14.89 6.01
N SER A 204 -19.36 -15.70 5.02
CA SER A 204 -18.63 -15.22 3.85
C SER A 204 -19.55 -14.66 2.75
N LYS A 205 -20.72 -15.26 2.54
CA LYS A 205 -21.64 -14.91 1.45
C LYS A 205 -22.17 -13.48 1.42
N ARG A 206 -22.27 -12.81 2.56
CA ARG A 206 -22.75 -11.43 2.68
C ARG A 206 -22.36 -10.82 4.02
N THR A 207 -22.43 -9.50 4.09
CA THR A 207 -22.51 -8.77 5.36
C THR A 207 -23.71 -9.22 6.19
N HIS A 208 -23.51 -9.39 7.50
CA HIS A 208 -24.59 -9.58 8.47
C HIS A 208 -24.76 -8.33 9.35
N VAL A 209 -26.01 -7.96 9.65
CA VAL A 209 -26.34 -6.72 10.38
C VAL A 209 -26.66 -7.03 11.83
N MET A 210 -25.90 -6.42 12.74
CA MET A 210 -26.07 -6.53 14.19
C MET A 210 -26.75 -5.26 14.73
N GLY A 211 -28.02 -5.39 15.14
CA GLY A 211 -28.80 -4.31 15.75
C GLY A 211 -28.47 -4.12 17.22
N VAL A 212 -28.16 -2.89 17.64
CA VAL A 212 -27.78 -2.55 19.02
C VAL A 212 -29.01 -2.25 19.89
N LEU A 213 -29.10 -2.90 21.06
CA LEU A 213 -30.08 -2.60 22.11
C LEU A 213 -29.38 -2.26 23.43
N ASN A 214 -29.40 -0.99 23.81
CA ASN A 214 -28.93 -0.53 25.12
C ASN A 214 -30.08 -0.59 26.15
N LEU A 215 -29.95 -1.41 27.20
CA LEU A 215 -30.86 -1.45 28.35
C LEU A 215 -30.41 -0.52 29.49
N THR A 216 -29.35 0.27 29.26
CA THR A 216 -28.78 1.18 30.26
C THR A 216 -29.65 2.43 30.44
N PRO A 217 -29.85 2.92 31.69
CA PRO A 217 -30.58 4.16 31.94
C PRO A 217 -29.98 5.37 31.18
N ASP A 218 -28.65 5.40 31.06
CA ASP A 218 -27.90 6.56 30.59
C ASP A 218 -27.62 6.57 29.06
N SER A 219 -28.20 5.67 28.28
CA SER A 219 -27.78 5.36 26.90
C SER A 219 -27.63 6.62 26.03
N PHE A 220 -26.42 6.90 25.52
CA PHE A 220 -26.09 8.16 24.84
C PHE A 220 -26.76 8.34 23.46
N SER A 221 -27.10 7.24 22.78
CA SER A 221 -27.78 7.19 21.49
C SER A 221 -29.31 7.15 21.61
N ASP A 222 -29.81 6.39 22.58
CA ASP A 222 -31.23 6.02 22.66
C ASP A 222 -31.98 6.73 23.80
N GLY A 223 -31.27 7.44 24.70
CA GLY A 223 -31.85 8.31 25.73
C GLY A 223 -32.67 7.61 26.82
N GLY A 224 -32.37 6.35 27.15
CA GLY A 224 -33.06 5.60 28.21
C GLY A 224 -34.44 5.05 27.80
N LYS A 225 -34.79 5.09 26.50
CA LYS A 225 -36.13 4.70 25.99
C LYS A 225 -36.52 3.25 26.24
N TYR A 226 -35.58 2.36 26.51
CA TYR A 226 -35.80 0.91 26.61
C TYR A 226 -35.63 0.37 28.05
N GLN A 227 -35.84 1.22 29.06
CA GLN A 227 -35.81 0.82 30.48
C GLN A 227 -36.97 -0.11 30.90
N SER A 228 -38.06 -0.18 30.12
CA SER A 228 -39.13 -1.16 30.34
C SER A 228 -39.00 -2.35 29.38
N VAL A 229 -39.43 -3.53 29.83
CA VAL A 229 -39.36 -4.77 29.05
C VAL A 229 -40.17 -4.64 27.76
N GLU A 230 -41.34 -4.02 27.82
CA GLU A 230 -42.22 -3.79 26.67
C GLU A 230 -41.55 -2.89 25.61
N ALA A 231 -40.85 -1.84 26.06
CA ALA A 231 -40.13 -0.93 25.17
C ALA A 231 -38.91 -1.60 24.53
N ALA A 232 -38.16 -2.42 25.30
CA ALA A 232 -37.06 -3.23 24.78
C ALA A 232 -37.57 -4.24 23.73
N ILE A 233 -38.62 -5.01 24.05
CA ILE A 233 -39.25 -5.98 23.14
C ILE A 233 -39.81 -5.31 21.88
N SER A 234 -40.44 -4.13 22.00
CA SER A 234 -40.90 -3.36 20.84
C SER A 234 -39.75 -2.93 19.93
N GLN A 235 -38.59 -2.57 20.49
CA GLN A 235 -37.40 -2.21 19.70
C GLN A 235 -36.75 -3.45 19.07
N ILE A 236 -36.75 -4.61 19.74
CA ILE A 236 -36.29 -5.89 19.17
C ILE A 236 -37.14 -6.28 17.96
N LYS A 237 -38.47 -6.32 18.11
CA LYS A 237 -39.41 -6.59 16.99
C LYS A 237 -39.19 -5.61 15.84
N LYS A 238 -38.97 -4.33 16.13
CA LYS A 238 -38.62 -3.32 15.12
C LYS A 238 -37.32 -3.66 14.38
N MET A 239 -36.20 -3.86 15.08
CA MET A 239 -34.90 -4.18 14.45
C MET A 239 -34.97 -5.47 13.63
N ILE A 240 -35.73 -6.47 14.08
CA ILE A 240 -36.02 -7.70 13.35
C ILE A 240 -36.77 -7.42 12.04
N SER A 241 -37.80 -6.56 12.07
CA SER A 241 -38.55 -6.13 10.88
C SER A 241 -37.74 -5.25 9.92
N GLU A 242 -36.79 -4.47 10.44
CA GLU A 242 -35.81 -3.71 9.64
C GLU A 242 -34.72 -4.61 9.03
N GLY A 243 -34.68 -5.90 9.40
CA GLY A 243 -33.82 -6.90 8.77
C GLY A 243 -32.51 -7.21 9.51
N ALA A 244 -32.41 -6.93 10.81
CA ALA A 244 -31.24 -7.34 11.61
C ALA A 244 -31.10 -8.88 11.62
N ASP A 245 -29.86 -9.36 11.49
CA ASP A 245 -29.51 -10.78 11.57
C ASP A 245 -29.20 -11.20 13.02
N ILE A 246 -28.54 -10.30 13.74
CA ILE A 246 -28.14 -10.44 15.14
C ILE A 246 -28.72 -9.27 15.92
N ILE A 247 -29.25 -9.51 17.11
CA ILE A 247 -29.58 -8.47 18.10
C ILE A 247 -28.56 -8.55 19.23
N ASP A 248 -27.87 -7.44 19.49
CA ASP A 248 -26.80 -7.36 20.48
C ASP A 248 -27.22 -6.44 21.62
N ILE A 249 -27.33 -7.02 22.82
CA ILE A 249 -27.98 -6.45 23.99
C ILE A 249 -26.90 -6.05 25.00
N GLY A 250 -26.93 -4.80 25.50
CA GLY A 250 -26.00 -4.30 26.52
C GLY A 250 -26.75 -3.72 27.73
N ALA A 251 -26.59 -4.36 28.90
CA ALA A 251 -27.18 -3.92 30.17
C ALA A 251 -26.24 -3.04 31.02
N GLN A 252 -24.94 -3.08 30.72
CA GLN A 252 -23.89 -2.19 31.23
C GLN A 252 -23.40 -1.26 30.11
N SER A 253 -22.90 -0.06 30.48
CA SER A 253 -22.45 0.95 29.51
C SER A 253 -20.93 0.88 29.34
N THR A 254 -20.47 0.61 28.12
CA THR A 254 -19.03 0.53 27.78
C THR A 254 -18.46 1.86 27.25
N ARG A 255 -19.26 2.95 27.24
CA ARG A 255 -18.83 4.28 26.75
C ARG A 255 -17.70 4.90 27.59
N PRO A 256 -16.90 5.83 27.04
CA PRO A 256 -15.92 6.60 27.83
C PRO A 256 -16.53 7.25 29.07
N LEU A 257 -15.84 7.12 30.20
CA LEU A 257 -16.23 7.60 31.52
C LEU A 257 -17.51 6.95 32.10
N ALA A 258 -17.90 5.77 31.62
CA ALA A 258 -18.90 4.96 32.30
C ALA A 258 -18.37 4.42 33.64
N GLN A 259 -19.19 4.49 34.69
CA GLN A 259 -18.97 3.71 35.89
C GLN A 259 -19.36 2.25 35.62
N ARG A 260 -18.63 1.31 36.23
CA ARG A 260 -19.00 -0.11 36.18
C ARG A 260 -20.11 -0.40 37.19
N ILE A 261 -20.99 -1.32 36.84
CA ILE A 261 -21.99 -1.91 37.75
C ILE A 261 -21.53 -3.30 38.20
N SER A 262 -22.26 -3.94 39.12
CA SER A 262 -21.98 -5.32 39.52
C SER A 262 -22.67 -6.33 38.59
N PRO A 263 -22.22 -7.61 38.54
CA PRO A 263 -22.88 -8.65 37.74
C PRO A 263 -24.36 -8.81 38.09
N GLU A 264 -24.71 -8.72 39.38
CA GLU A 264 -26.08 -8.84 39.86
C GLU A 264 -26.97 -7.68 39.40
N GLU A 265 -26.43 -6.45 39.34
CA GLU A 265 -27.15 -5.31 38.78
C GLU A 265 -27.33 -5.44 37.26
N GLU A 266 -26.30 -5.90 36.54
CA GLU A 266 -26.39 -6.16 35.10
C GLU A 266 -27.44 -7.24 34.78
N LEU A 267 -27.42 -8.35 35.52
CA LEU A 267 -28.42 -9.42 35.45
C LEU A 267 -29.83 -8.91 35.77
N SER A 268 -30.00 -8.06 36.79
CA SER A 268 -31.33 -7.54 37.18
C SER A 268 -32.01 -6.74 36.06
N ARG A 269 -31.23 -6.08 35.20
CA ARG A 269 -31.69 -5.34 34.01
C ARG A 269 -31.90 -6.27 32.80
N LEU A 270 -31.05 -7.28 32.67
CA LEU A 270 -30.98 -8.15 31.50
C LEU A 270 -32.03 -9.28 31.53
N ILE A 271 -32.14 -10.00 32.64
CA ILE A 271 -32.95 -11.23 32.76
C ILE A 271 -34.41 -11.02 32.33
N PRO A 272 -35.14 -9.98 32.80
CA PRO A 272 -36.54 -9.77 32.42
C PRO A 272 -36.75 -9.53 30.91
N VAL A 273 -35.74 -9.00 30.22
CA VAL A 273 -35.77 -8.81 28.76
C VAL A 273 -35.46 -10.11 28.03
N LEU A 274 -34.48 -10.90 28.50
CA LEU A 274 -34.17 -12.21 27.91
C LEU A 274 -35.34 -13.20 28.03
N ASP A 275 -36.01 -13.25 29.17
CA ASP A 275 -37.17 -14.12 29.36
C ASP A 275 -38.33 -13.69 28.45
N ALA A 276 -38.57 -12.38 28.30
CA ALA A 276 -39.59 -11.86 27.38
C ALA A 276 -39.23 -12.04 25.88
N ILE A 277 -37.95 -12.24 25.52
CA ILE A 277 -37.53 -12.58 24.14
C ILE A 277 -37.98 -14.00 23.76
N GLN A 278 -38.00 -14.94 24.71
CA GLN A 278 -38.40 -16.32 24.44
C GLN A 278 -39.90 -16.45 24.09
N GLU A 279 -40.73 -15.52 24.60
CA GLU A 279 -42.18 -15.47 24.39
C GLU A 279 -42.61 -14.83 23.04
N ILE A 280 -41.69 -14.23 22.26
CA ILE A 280 -42.05 -13.51 21.02
C ILE A 280 -41.72 -14.29 19.73
N PRO A 281 -42.71 -14.65 18.90
CA PRO A 281 -42.47 -15.42 17.66
C PRO A 281 -41.49 -14.76 16.68
N GLU A 282 -41.39 -13.43 16.66
CA GLU A 282 -40.47 -12.71 15.77
C GLU A 282 -38.99 -12.98 16.09
N ALA A 283 -38.67 -13.45 17.30
CA ALA A 283 -37.31 -13.87 17.65
C ALA A 283 -36.90 -15.22 17.01
N GLU A 284 -37.84 -16.01 16.48
CA GLU A 284 -37.53 -17.36 15.98
C GLU A 284 -36.51 -17.31 14.82
N GLY A 285 -35.39 -18.00 15.02
CA GLY A 285 -34.33 -18.12 14.04
C GLY A 285 -33.45 -16.88 13.85
N LYS A 286 -33.63 -15.83 14.67
CA LYS A 286 -32.68 -14.72 14.82
C LYS A 286 -31.57 -15.08 15.80
N LEU A 287 -30.42 -14.41 15.68
CA LEU A 287 -29.31 -14.58 16.61
C LEU A 287 -29.35 -13.48 17.68
N PHE A 288 -28.95 -13.84 18.89
CA PHE A 288 -28.84 -12.90 20.02
C PHE A 288 -27.42 -12.89 20.57
N SER A 289 -26.93 -11.72 20.93
CA SER A 289 -25.58 -11.45 21.44
C SER A 289 -25.65 -10.63 22.72
N ILE A 290 -24.73 -10.87 23.66
CA ILE A 290 -24.61 -10.14 24.93
C ILE A 290 -23.32 -9.31 24.95
N ASP A 291 -23.44 -7.97 24.94
CA ASP A 291 -22.34 -7.01 25.16
C ASP A 291 -22.04 -6.97 26.67
N THR A 292 -21.16 -7.87 27.11
CA THR A 292 -20.73 -8.00 28.50
C THR A 292 -19.30 -8.53 28.60
N PHE A 293 -18.61 -8.09 29.66
CA PHE A 293 -17.28 -8.60 30.04
C PHE A 293 -17.33 -9.43 31.33
N HIS A 294 -18.52 -9.71 31.89
CA HIS A 294 -18.69 -10.51 33.10
C HIS A 294 -19.04 -11.97 32.77
N SER A 295 -18.25 -12.91 33.29
CA SER A 295 -18.41 -14.34 33.06
C SER A 295 -19.73 -14.91 33.60
N GLU A 296 -20.19 -14.43 34.75
CA GLU A 296 -21.48 -14.78 35.34
C GLU A 296 -22.65 -14.31 34.44
N VAL A 297 -22.58 -13.08 33.94
CA VAL A 297 -23.59 -12.52 33.02
C VAL A 297 -23.62 -13.30 31.70
N ALA A 298 -22.46 -13.61 31.13
CA ALA A 298 -22.35 -14.41 29.91
C ALA A 298 -22.94 -15.82 30.09
N SER A 299 -22.70 -16.46 31.24
CA SER A 299 -23.24 -17.79 31.54
C SER A 299 -24.77 -17.80 31.66
N GLU A 300 -25.36 -16.83 32.36
CA GLU A 300 -26.81 -16.76 32.54
C GLU A 300 -27.53 -16.23 31.28
N ALA A 301 -26.90 -15.36 30.51
CA ALA A 301 -27.41 -14.94 29.21
C ALA A 301 -27.52 -16.13 28.24
N VAL A 302 -26.48 -16.97 28.16
CA VAL A 302 -26.49 -18.18 27.32
C VAL A 302 -27.45 -19.25 27.86
N SER A 303 -27.61 -19.38 29.18
CA SER A 303 -28.64 -20.26 29.78
C SER A 303 -30.06 -19.87 29.33
N LYS A 304 -30.30 -18.56 29.13
CA LYS A 304 -31.54 -17.96 28.60
C LYS A 304 -31.58 -17.84 27.07
N GLY A 305 -30.73 -18.54 26.34
CA GLY A 305 -30.81 -18.65 24.87
C GLY A 305 -30.10 -17.55 24.08
N VAL A 306 -29.21 -16.76 24.70
CA VAL A 306 -28.28 -15.91 23.95
C VAL A 306 -27.29 -16.80 23.19
N HIS A 307 -27.00 -16.42 21.94
CA HIS A 307 -26.28 -17.25 20.98
C HIS A 307 -24.79 -16.91 20.85
N ILE A 308 -24.36 -15.70 21.23
CA ILE A 308 -23.01 -15.13 21.06
C ILE A 308 -22.64 -14.32 22.31
N VAL A 309 -21.38 -14.38 22.76
CA VAL A 309 -20.85 -13.49 23.81
C VAL A 309 -19.92 -12.45 23.18
N ASN A 310 -20.12 -11.18 23.51
CA ASN A 310 -19.44 -10.03 22.91
C ASN A 310 -18.67 -9.26 24.00
N ASP A 311 -17.36 -9.55 24.14
CA ASP A 311 -16.53 -8.95 25.19
C ASP A 311 -15.64 -7.82 24.65
N VAL A 312 -16.02 -6.59 25.00
CA VAL A 312 -15.26 -5.36 24.70
C VAL A 312 -13.84 -5.33 25.29
N SER A 313 -13.51 -6.19 26.25
CA SER A 313 -12.16 -6.33 26.82
C SER A 313 -11.31 -7.40 26.13
N GLY A 314 -11.96 -8.37 25.47
CA GLY A 314 -11.31 -9.56 24.92
C GLY A 314 -10.52 -10.35 25.98
N GLY A 315 -11.17 -10.69 27.10
CA GLY A 315 -10.60 -11.47 28.19
C GLY A 315 -9.71 -10.70 29.16
N LYS A 316 -9.93 -9.38 29.34
CA LYS A 316 -9.05 -8.51 30.15
C LYS A 316 -9.73 -7.80 31.33
N LEU A 317 -11.06 -7.80 31.44
CA LEU A 317 -11.76 -7.24 32.61
C LEU A 317 -12.33 -8.28 33.59
N ASP A 318 -12.48 -9.54 33.16
CA ASP A 318 -12.77 -10.71 33.99
C ASP A 318 -11.81 -11.83 33.54
N THR A 319 -11.12 -12.48 34.48
CA THR A 319 -10.16 -13.57 34.18
C THR A 319 -10.84 -14.87 33.79
N ASN A 320 -12.12 -15.04 34.13
CA ASN A 320 -12.85 -16.30 34.02
C ASN A 320 -13.65 -16.39 32.70
N ILE A 321 -13.86 -15.26 32.00
CA ILE A 321 -14.71 -15.18 30.80
C ILE A 321 -14.28 -16.17 29.71
N LEU A 322 -12.98 -16.35 29.49
CA LEU A 322 -12.45 -17.26 28.47
C LEU A 322 -12.74 -18.74 28.81
N GLU A 323 -12.56 -19.13 30.08
CA GLU A 323 -12.86 -20.50 30.52
C GLU A 323 -14.37 -20.78 30.52
N VAL A 324 -15.18 -19.79 30.89
CA VAL A 324 -16.64 -19.89 30.86
C VAL A 324 -17.16 -19.98 29.43
N VAL A 325 -16.76 -19.10 28.52
CA VAL A 325 -17.20 -19.14 27.11
C VAL A 325 -16.73 -20.43 26.40
N SER A 326 -15.53 -20.92 26.72
CA SER A 326 -15.02 -22.24 26.30
C SER A 326 -15.96 -23.39 26.70
N LYS A 327 -16.46 -23.39 27.95
CA LYS A 327 -17.46 -24.36 28.44
C LYS A 327 -18.85 -24.16 27.83
N LEU A 328 -19.29 -22.92 27.64
CA LEU A 328 -20.58 -22.57 27.03
C LEU A 328 -20.66 -22.96 25.55
N ARG A 329 -19.51 -23.18 24.87
CA ARG A 329 -19.43 -23.69 23.49
C ARG A 329 -20.15 -22.78 22.46
N VAL A 330 -20.28 -21.48 22.77
CA VAL A 330 -20.83 -20.41 21.91
C VAL A 330 -19.72 -19.64 21.16
N PRO A 331 -20.04 -18.82 20.14
CA PRO A 331 -19.12 -17.88 19.53
C PRO A 331 -18.75 -16.73 20.47
N TYR A 332 -17.57 -16.16 20.24
CA TYR A 332 -16.97 -15.14 21.08
C TYR A 332 -16.44 -13.97 20.25
N VAL A 333 -16.95 -12.75 20.49
CA VAL A 333 -16.35 -11.54 19.92
C VAL A 333 -15.22 -11.08 20.82
N VAL A 334 -14.00 -11.08 20.27
CA VAL A 334 -12.79 -10.54 20.89
C VAL A 334 -12.59 -9.12 20.34
N MET A 335 -12.78 -8.11 21.18
CA MET A 335 -12.50 -6.72 20.78
C MET A 335 -11.14 -6.22 21.31
N HIS A 336 -10.49 -5.34 20.55
CA HIS A 336 -9.33 -4.59 21.02
C HIS A 336 -9.72 -3.35 21.85
N MET A 337 -9.48 -3.41 23.16
CA MET A 337 -9.42 -2.24 24.06
C MET A 337 -8.15 -2.25 24.91
N ARG A 338 -7.52 -1.07 25.09
CA ARG A 338 -6.47 -0.79 26.10
C ARG A 338 -7.09 -0.07 27.29
N GLY A 339 -6.82 -0.55 28.51
CA GLY A 339 -7.48 -0.06 29.72
C GLY A 339 -8.93 -0.51 29.80
N ASP A 340 -9.79 0.35 30.35
CA ASP A 340 -11.22 0.09 30.62
C ASP A 340 -12.09 1.32 30.27
N PRO A 341 -13.43 1.29 30.42
CA PRO A 341 -14.29 2.45 30.07
C PRO A 341 -13.91 3.77 30.75
N LEU A 342 -13.27 3.76 31.92
CA LEU A 342 -12.78 4.96 32.62
C LEU A 342 -11.44 5.44 32.05
N THR A 343 -10.52 4.51 31.75
CA THR A 343 -9.11 4.78 31.45
C THR A 343 -8.75 4.72 29.95
N MET A 344 -9.60 4.16 29.09
CA MET A 344 -9.30 3.94 27.67
C MET A 344 -9.00 5.23 26.88
N GLN A 345 -9.46 6.39 27.37
CA GLN A 345 -9.17 7.71 26.79
C GLN A 345 -8.01 8.44 27.51
N SER A 346 -7.18 7.74 28.29
CA SER A 346 -5.95 8.31 28.85
C SER A 346 -4.92 8.58 27.77
N LYS A 347 -3.99 9.50 28.05
CA LYS A 347 -2.91 9.82 27.09
C LYS A 347 -2.03 8.60 26.78
N GLU A 348 -1.85 7.67 27.73
CA GLU A 348 -1.11 6.43 27.47
C GLU A 348 -1.89 5.48 26.54
N ASN A 349 -3.17 5.23 26.84
CA ASN A 349 -3.99 4.26 26.09
C ASN A 349 -4.31 4.72 24.65
N LEU A 350 -4.20 6.02 24.36
CA LEU A 350 -4.35 6.63 23.04
C LEU A 350 -3.03 6.74 22.24
N CYS A 351 -1.91 6.21 22.75
CA CYS A 351 -0.59 6.35 22.14
C CYS A 351 -0.18 5.08 21.38
N TYR A 352 -0.06 5.16 20.05
CA TYR A 352 0.43 4.08 19.18
C TYR A 352 1.57 4.61 18.31
N ASN A 353 2.55 3.78 17.99
CA ASN A 353 3.65 4.08 17.07
C ASN A 353 3.31 3.61 15.63
N ASN A 354 2.66 2.45 15.53
CA ASN A 354 1.97 1.99 14.33
C ASN A 354 0.65 1.36 14.76
N LEU A 355 -0.44 2.11 14.60
CA LEU A 355 -1.76 1.74 15.10
C LEU A 355 -2.25 0.42 14.52
N CYS A 356 -2.23 0.25 13.20
CA CYS A 356 -2.69 -0.98 12.56
C CYS A 356 -1.88 -2.21 13.03
N LYS A 357 -0.56 -2.10 13.15
CA LYS A 357 0.34 -3.18 13.57
C LYS A 357 0.19 -3.53 15.05
N GLU A 358 0.09 -2.53 15.92
CA GLU A 358 -0.15 -2.74 17.36
C GLU A 358 -1.55 -3.31 17.61
N VAL A 359 -2.58 -2.79 16.93
CA VAL A 359 -3.95 -3.31 17.03
C VAL A 359 -4.02 -4.77 16.57
N ALA A 360 -3.45 -5.10 15.43
CA ALA A 360 -3.35 -6.49 14.96
C ALA A 360 -2.60 -7.39 15.95
N SER A 361 -1.48 -6.91 16.49
CA SER A 361 -0.63 -7.67 17.41
C SER A 361 -1.32 -7.99 18.73
N GLU A 362 -1.95 -7.00 19.38
CA GLU A 362 -2.68 -7.23 20.61
C GLU A 362 -4.00 -7.99 20.38
N LEU A 363 -4.69 -7.77 19.27
CA LEU A 363 -5.91 -8.50 18.92
C LEU A 363 -5.60 -9.98 18.71
N TYR A 364 -4.54 -10.30 17.96
CA TYR A 364 -4.02 -11.66 17.85
C TYR A 364 -3.63 -12.25 19.21
N SER A 365 -3.03 -11.46 20.12
CA SER A 365 -2.73 -11.94 21.48
C SER A 365 -3.99 -12.36 22.24
N ARG A 366 -5.06 -11.54 22.20
CA ARG A 366 -6.36 -11.87 22.83
C ARG A 366 -7.01 -13.12 22.18
N VAL A 367 -6.86 -13.30 20.87
CA VAL A 367 -7.31 -14.50 20.14
C VAL A 367 -6.52 -15.75 20.57
N ASN A 368 -5.20 -15.64 20.71
CA ASN A 368 -4.33 -16.72 21.18
C ASN A 368 -4.64 -17.11 22.64
N ASP A 369 -4.90 -16.14 23.52
CA ASP A 369 -5.37 -16.40 24.89
C ASP A 369 -6.69 -17.18 24.92
N ALA A 370 -7.61 -16.87 24.00
CA ALA A 370 -8.88 -17.57 23.83
C ALA A 370 -8.71 -19.01 23.29
N GLU A 371 -7.85 -19.23 22.28
CA GLU A 371 -7.52 -20.58 21.78
C GLU A 371 -6.89 -21.46 22.87
N LEU A 372 -5.93 -20.92 23.64
CA LEU A 372 -5.30 -21.63 24.76
C LEU A 372 -6.30 -21.94 25.90
N SER A 373 -7.34 -21.12 26.05
CA SER A 373 -8.47 -21.37 26.96
C SER A 373 -9.47 -22.41 26.42
N GLY A 374 -9.30 -22.89 25.18
CA GLY A 374 -10.14 -23.89 24.54
C GLY A 374 -11.30 -23.33 23.70
N ILE A 375 -11.31 -22.02 23.40
CA ILE A 375 -12.22 -21.44 22.40
C ILE A 375 -11.56 -21.60 21.01
N PRO A 376 -11.96 -22.57 20.18
CA PRO A 376 -11.28 -22.82 18.91
C PRO A 376 -11.46 -21.67 17.93
N ALA A 377 -10.49 -21.48 17.03
CA ALA A 377 -10.53 -20.41 16.02
C ALA A 377 -11.88 -20.30 15.28
N TRP A 378 -12.52 -21.44 14.95
CA TRP A 378 -13.83 -21.50 14.32
C TRP A 378 -15.03 -21.03 15.16
N ARG A 379 -14.82 -20.47 16.37
CA ARG A 379 -15.83 -19.80 17.20
C ARG A 379 -15.53 -18.30 17.43
N ILE A 380 -14.38 -17.80 16.98
CA ILE A 380 -13.94 -16.44 17.31
C ILE A 380 -14.35 -15.45 16.21
N ILE A 381 -14.80 -14.28 16.65
CA ILE A 381 -15.11 -13.09 15.85
C ILE A 381 -14.17 -11.98 16.35
N ILE A 382 -13.62 -11.15 15.46
CA ILE A 382 -12.64 -10.12 15.84
C ILE A 382 -13.15 -8.70 15.56
N ASP A 383 -13.03 -7.78 16.54
CA ASP A 383 -13.33 -6.34 16.37
C ASP A 383 -12.07 -5.50 16.70
N PRO A 384 -11.56 -4.66 15.78
CA PRO A 384 -10.40 -3.80 16.04
C PRO A 384 -10.67 -2.66 17.04
N GLY A 385 -11.89 -2.54 17.56
CA GLY A 385 -12.27 -1.65 18.66
C GLY A 385 -12.42 -0.20 18.24
N ILE A 386 -13.20 0.06 17.19
CA ILE A 386 -13.48 1.44 16.73
C ILE A 386 -14.09 2.23 17.88
N GLY A 387 -13.45 3.32 18.28
CA GLY A 387 -13.84 4.21 19.37
C GLY A 387 -13.42 3.75 20.77
N PHE A 388 -12.68 2.65 20.89
CA PHE A 388 -12.19 2.10 22.16
C PHE A 388 -10.66 2.17 22.22
N SER A 389 -10.16 3.11 23.02
CA SER A 389 -8.74 3.46 23.10
C SER A 389 -8.15 4.03 21.80
N LYS A 390 -8.97 4.74 21.00
CA LYS A 390 -8.58 5.41 19.75
C LYS A 390 -9.00 6.88 19.76
N ASN A 391 -8.13 7.77 19.31
CA ASN A 391 -8.40 9.20 19.09
C ASN A 391 -9.22 9.44 17.80
N TYR A 392 -9.42 10.69 17.39
CA TYR A 392 -10.23 11.02 16.20
C TYR A 392 -9.61 10.46 14.90
N GLU A 393 -8.32 10.72 14.67
CA GLU A 393 -7.56 10.22 13.53
C GLU A 393 -7.48 8.69 13.48
N ASP A 394 -7.11 8.04 14.59
CA ASP A 394 -6.97 6.58 14.72
C ASP A 394 -8.21 5.82 14.21
N ASN A 395 -9.40 6.38 14.46
CA ASN A 395 -10.67 5.75 14.11
C ASN A 395 -10.94 5.71 12.60
N LEU A 396 -10.33 6.58 11.79
CA LEU A 396 -10.34 6.41 10.33
C LEU A 396 -9.20 5.55 9.83
N GLU A 397 -8.02 5.62 10.43
CA GLU A 397 -6.91 4.75 10.03
C GLU A 397 -7.32 3.27 10.16
N ILE A 398 -7.98 2.87 11.25
CA ILE A 398 -8.53 1.51 11.40
C ILE A 398 -9.62 1.20 10.35
N LEU A 399 -10.53 2.13 10.07
CA LEU A 399 -11.60 1.91 9.08
C LEU A 399 -11.07 1.71 7.65
N MET A 400 -9.92 2.29 7.31
CA MET A 400 -9.24 2.09 6.03
C MET A 400 -8.20 0.95 6.09
N GLY A 401 -7.63 0.70 7.26
CA GLY A 401 -6.56 -0.25 7.53
C GLY A 401 -7.01 -1.67 7.93
N LEU A 402 -8.30 -1.99 7.84
CA LEU A 402 -8.80 -3.37 8.06
C LEU A 402 -8.04 -4.43 7.22
N PRO A 403 -7.66 -4.19 5.94
CA PRO A 403 -6.83 -5.13 5.18
C PRO A 403 -5.43 -5.29 5.77
N SER A 404 -4.82 -4.22 6.27
CA SER A 404 -3.51 -4.23 6.93
C SER A 404 -3.56 -4.97 8.26
N ILE A 405 -4.61 -4.75 9.07
CA ILE A 405 -4.84 -5.47 10.33
C ILE A 405 -5.02 -6.97 10.06
N ARG A 406 -5.81 -7.34 9.03
CA ARG A 406 -6.01 -8.75 8.63
C ARG A 406 -4.70 -9.38 8.12
N GLY A 407 -3.88 -8.64 7.37
CA GLY A 407 -2.56 -9.07 6.89
C GLY A 407 -1.52 -9.26 8.01
N GLU A 408 -1.48 -8.35 8.98
CA GLU A 408 -0.60 -8.48 10.14
C GLU A 408 -0.98 -9.66 11.05
N ILE A 409 -2.28 -9.95 11.19
CA ILE A 409 -2.74 -11.19 11.84
C ILE A 409 -2.34 -12.43 11.01
N ALA A 410 -2.46 -12.37 9.68
CA ALA A 410 -2.13 -13.47 8.76
C ALA A 410 -0.68 -13.94 8.91
N SER A 411 0.26 -13.02 9.20
CA SER A 411 1.66 -13.38 9.46
C SER A 411 1.80 -14.43 10.57
N LYS A 412 0.98 -14.34 11.64
CA LYS A 412 1.07 -15.15 12.86
C LYS A 412 0.13 -16.37 12.86
N SER A 413 -1.01 -16.26 12.17
CA SER A 413 -1.98 -17.34 11.99
C SER A 413 -2.99 -17.01 10.88
N LEU A 414 -3.07 -17.88 9.87
CA LEU A 414 -4.09 -17.78 8.84
C LEU A 414 -5.49 -18.11 9.37
N ALA A 415 -5.63 -19.05 10.32
CA ALA A 415 -6.89 -19.31 11.02
C ALA A 415 -7.48 -18.03 11.66
N ALA A 416 -6.61 -17.17 12.22
CA ALA A 416 -7.02 -15.89 12.82
C ALA A 416 -7.29 -14.79 11.79
N SER A 417 -6.54 -14.72 10.69
CA SER A 417 -6.84 -13.76 9.62
C SER A 417 -8.08 -14.14 8.80
N HIS A 418 -8.51 -15.41 8.85
CA HIS A 418 -9.75 -15.91 8.29
C HIS A 418 -10.97 -15.81 9.24
N MET A 419 -10.83 -15.21 10.43
CA MET A 419 -11.97 -14.92 11.29
C MET A 419 -12.87 -13.80 10.71
N PRO A 420 -14.19 -13.82 10.96
CA PRO A 420 -15.06 -12.71 10.59
C PRO A 420 -14.69 -11.44 11.36
N ILE A 421 -14.53 -10.32 10.64
CA ILE A 421 -14.34 -8.99 11.24
C ILE A 421 -15.70 -8.36 11.56
N LEU A 422 -15.86 -7.89 12.79
CA LEU A 422 -16.97 -7.06 13.25
C LEU A 422 -16.52 -5.61 13.38
N ILE A 423 -17.37 -4.65 13.00
CA ILE A 423 -17.12 -3.21 13.21
C ILE A 423 -18.32 -2.49 13.81
N GLY A 424 -18.07 -1.67 14.83
CA GLY A 424 -19.10 -0.85 15.50
C GLY A 424 -18.87 0.67 15.45
N PRO A 425 -18.84 1.34 14.27
CA PRO A 425 -18.67 2.80 14.18
C PRO A 425 -19.92 3.60 14.59
N SER A 426 -21.07 2.95 14.75
CA SER A 426 -22.39 3.60 14.79
C SER A 426 -22.54 4.69 15.86
N ARG A 427 -22.94 5.88 15.42
CA ARG A 427 -23.19 7.09 16.22
C ARG A 427 -22.03 7.58 17.10
N LYS A 428 -20.81 7.02 16.97
CA LYS A 428 -19.66 7.34 17.84
C LYS A 428 -19.17 8.78 17.67
N LYS A 429 -18.47 9.29 18.70
CA LYS A 429 -18.11 10.72 18.84
C LYS A 429 -17.31 11.26 17.65
N PHE A 430 -16.36 10.48 17.13
CA PHE A 430 -15.50 10.91 16.02
C PHE A 430 -16.32 11.27 14.76
N LEU A 431 -17.34 10.49 14.39
CA LEU A 431 -18.26 10.80 13.29
C LEU A 431 -18.97 12.16 13.48
N GLY A 432 -19.33 12.48 14.72
CA GLY A 432 -19.88 13.79 15.09
C GLY A 432 -18.90 14.94 14.85
N GLN A 433 -17.60 14.71 15.05
CA GLN A 433 -16.55 15.69 14.79
C GLN A 433 -16.26 15.85 13.29
N ILE A 434 -16.39 14.78 12.48
CA ILE A 434 -16.27 14.86 11.01
C ILE A 434 -17.40 15.74 10.45
N CYS A 435 -18.65 15.43 10.81
CA CYS A 435 -19.84 15.97 10.14
C CYS A 435 -20.50 17.17 10.87
N ASP A 436 -19.87 17.67 11.94
CA ASP A 436 -20.40 18.67 12.88
C ASP A 436 -21.80 18.32 13.41
N ARG A 437 -21.92 17.12 13.99
CA ARG A 437 -23.15 16.54 14.56
C ARG A 437 -22.97 16.21 16.03
N GLN A 438 -23.35 17.15 16.88
CA GLN A 438 -23.24 17.01 18.34
C GLN A 438 -24.21 15.93 18.89
N ASN A 439 -25.44 15.86 18.36
CA ASN A 439 -26.41 14.83 18.71
C ASN A 439 -26.03 13.47 18.11
N ALA A 440 -26.22 12.38 18.88
CA ALA A 440 -25.88 11.03 18.46
C ALA A 440 -26.69 10.54 17.26
N ILE A 441 -28.00 10.80 17.25
CA ILE A 441 -28.96 10.32 16.25
C ILE A 441 -28.70 10.95 14.86
N GLU A 442 -28.23 12.20 14.82
CA GLU A 442 -27.90 12.90 13.56
C GLU A 442 -26.66 12.34 12.84
N ARG A 443 -25.97 11.35 13.43
CA ARG A 443 -24.77 10.71 12.88
C ARG A 443 -25.07 9.47 12.06
N ASP A 444 -26.33 9.12 11.81
CA ASP A 444 -26.68 7.95 11.01
C ASP A 444 -26.15 8.05 9.55
N PRO A 445 -26.22 9.20 8.84
CA PRO A 445 -25.58 9.35 7.53
C PRO A 445 -24.04 9.20 7.55
N ALA A 446 -23.40 9.61 8.66
CA ALA A 446 -21.96 9.42 8.86
C ALA A 446 -21.61 7.98 9.23
N THR A 447 -22.52 7.28 9.93
CA THR A 447 -22.43 5.85 10.24
C THR A 447 -22.47 5.04 8.95
N ILE A 448 -23.43 5.31 8.07
CA ILE A 448 -23.58 4.63 6.77
C ILE A 448 -22.29 4.78 5.93
N ALA A 449 -21.71 5.99 5.89
CA ALA A 449 -20.44 6.21 5.18
C ALA A 449 -19.27 5.42 5.79
N ALA A 450 -19.13 5.41 7.12
CA ALA A 450 -18.09 4.66 7.82
C ALA A 450 -18.27 3.13 7.68
N VAL A 451 -19.52 2.64 7.76
CA VAL A 451 -19.89 1.25 7.46
C VAL A 451 -19.49 0.89 6.03
N THR A 452 -19.83 1.72 5.05
CA THR A 452 -19.46 1.51 3.64
C THR A 452 -17.95 1.37 3.46
N SER A 453 -17.15 2.23 4.11
CA SER A 453 -15.69 2.13 4.11
C SER A 453 -15.18 0.82 4.71
N GLY A 454 -15.69 0.42 5.88
CA GLY A 454 -15.26 -0.82 6.54
C GLY A 454 -15.69 -2.09 5.80
N LEU A 455 -16.83 -2.08 5.11
CA LEU A 455 -17.25 -3.17 4.23
C LEU A 455 -16.32 -3.33 3.02
N LEU A 456 -15.91 -2.22 2.39
CA LEU A 456 -14.87 -2.23 1.35
C LEU A 456 -13.50 -2.66 1.89
N GLY A 457 -13.25 -2.49 3.19
CA GLY A 457 -12.08 -3.03 3.91
C GLY A 457 -12.20 -4.51 4.32
N GLY A 458 -13.29 -5.21 3.98
CA GLY A 458 -13.49 -6.63 4.28
C GLY A 458 -14.06 -6.92 5.67
N ALA A 459 -14.90 -6.05 6.23
CA ALA A 459 -15.69 -6.35 7.41
C ALA A 459 -16.91 -7.24 7.09
N ASN A 460 -17.16 -8.24 7.93
CA ASN A 460 -18.20 -9.26 7.74
C ASN A 460 -19.49 -8.95 8.53
N ILE A 461 -19.38 -8.25 9.67
CA ILE A 461 -20.49 -7.93 10.57
C ILE A 461 -20.47 -6.43 10.90
N ILE A 462 -21.63 -5.78 10.85
CA ILE A 462 -21.76 -4.34 11.16
C ILE A 462 -22.71 -4.10 12.34
N ARG A 463 -22.20 -3.45 13.40
CA ARG A 463 -22.92 -3.16 14.65
C ARG A 463 -23.51 -1.75 14.63
N VAL A 464 -24.84 -1.65 14.54
CA VAL A 464 -25.57 -0.41 14.20
C VAL A 464 -26.86 -0.18 15.00
N HIS A 465 -27.20 1.08 15.27
CA HIS A 465 -28.47 1.47 15.91
C HIS A 465 -29.63 1.65 14.92
N ASN A 466 -29.31 2.04 13.68
CA ASN A 466 -30.26 2.18 12.57
C ASN A 466 -30.00 1.00 11.64
N VAL A 467 -30.86 0.00 11.72
CA VAL A 467 -30.67 -1.28 11.03
C VAL A 467 -30.98 -1.12 9.55
N LYS A 468 -32.16 -0.56 9.23
CA LYS A 468 -32.68 -0.43 7.86
C LYS A 468 -31.67 0.22 6.91
N ASP A 469 -31.22 1.44 7.23
CA ASP A 469 -30.43 2.23 6.28
C ASP A 469 -29.01 1.65 6.07
N ASN A 470 -28.49 0.92 7.07
CA ASN A 470 -27.19 0.24 6.98
C ASN A 470 -27.29 -1.14 6.30
N LEU A 471 -28.45 -1.82 6.38
CA LEU A 471 -28.76 -3.00 5.58
C LEU A 471 -28.89 -2.66 4.10
N ASP A 472 -29.55 -1.54 3.77
CA ASP A 472 -29.63 -1.08 2.37
C ASP A 472 -28.25 -0.62 1.87
N ALA A 473 -27.40 -0.03 2.71
CA ALA A 473 -26.01 0.25 2.35
C ALA A 473 -25.19 -1.03 2.06
N SER A 474 -25.32 -2.09 2.87
CA SER A 474 -24.56 -3.34 2.65
C SER A 474 -25.05 -4.14 1.45
N ARG A 475 -26.36 -4.14 1.17
CA ARG A 475 -26.95 -4.73 -0.05
C ARG A 475 -26.33 -4.17 -1.33
N ASN A 476 -26.10 -2.87 -1.39
CA ASN A 476 -25.50 -2.20 -2.55
C ASN A 476 -24.02 -2.59 -2.80
N LEU A 477 -23.34 -3.22 -1.83
CA LEU A 477 -21.99 -3.78 -1.99
C LEU A 477 -21.96 -5.30 -2.22
N SER A 478 -23.08 -5.99 -2.02
CA SER A 478 -23.18 -7.47 -2.00
C SER A 478 -23.04 -8.16 -3.38
N GLY A 479 -22.50 -7.45 -4.38
CA GLY A 479 -22.16 -7.96 -5.71
C GLY A 479 -20.66 -7.89 -6.05
N SER A 480 -19.84 -7.27 -5.20
CA SER A 480 -18.37 -7.36 -5.30
C SER A 480 -17.89 -8.58 -4.51
N PRO A 481 -16.99 -9.41 -5.06
CA PRO A 481 -16.37 -10.48 -4.28
C PRO A 481 -15.55 -9.89 -3.13
N ASN A 482 -15.41 -10.64 -2.03
CA ASN A 482 -14.42 -10.31 -1.01
C ASN A 482 -13.02 -10.28 -1.66
N PRO A 483 -12.11 -9.37 -1.27
CA PRO A 483 -10.75 -9.37 -1.82
C PRO A 483 -10.05 -10.68 -1.47
N SER A 484 -9.90 -11.57 -2.45
CA SER A 484 -9.35 -12.91 -2.26
C SER A 484 -7.86 -12.85 -1.96
N PHE A 485 -7.49 -13.13 -0.71
CA PHE A 485 -6.10 -13.17 -0.26
C PHE A 485 -5.43 -14.47 -0.71
N ASN A 486 -4.96 -14.51 -1.96
CA ASN A 486 -3.68 -15.12 -2.34
C ASN A 486 -3.30 -14.77 -3.78
N ASN A 487 -1.99 -14.57 -3.99
CA ASN A 487 -1.30 -14.72 -5.28
C ASN A 487 0.02 -15.46 -4.97
N ALA A 488 0.56 -16.18 -5.94
CA ALA A 488 1.43 -17.35 -5.71
C ALA A 488 2.79 -17.15 -4.99
N ASP A 489 3.19 -15.91 -4.67
CA ASP A 489 4.52 -15.55 -4.16
C ASP A 489 4.72 -15.76 -2.64
N GLY A 490 3.67 -16.15 -1.90
CA GLY A 490 3.73 -16.24 -0.43
C GLY A 490 3.88 -14.89 0.31
N LYS A 491 3.85 -13.78 -0.43
CA LYS A 491 3.91 -12.42 0.11
C LYS A 491 2.50 -11.89 0.37
N VAL A 492 2.24 -11.48 1.62
CA VAL A 492 1.06 -10.69 1.97
C VAL A 492 1.20 -9.30 1.33
N HIS A 493 0.67 -9.14 0.11
CA HIS A 493 0.58 -7.84 -0.55
C HIS A 493 -0.52 -7.00 0.09
N ILE A 494 -0.19 -6.39 1.23
CA ILE A 494 -0.99 -5.34 1.87
C ILE A 494 -1.26 -4.24 0.82
N PHE A 495 -2.51 -3.76 0.76
CA PHE A 495 -2.86 -2.57 -0.04
C PHE A 495 -2.38 -1.28 0.67
N GLY A 496 -1.07 -1.13 0.71
CA GLY A 496 -0.34 -0.06 1.38
C GLY A 496 1.05 -0.55 1.77
N ASN A 497 2.10 0.20 1.42
CA ASN A 497 3.43 -0.07 1.94
C ASN A 497 3.43 0.18 3.45
N GLU A 498 3.93 -0.75 4.26
CA GLU A 498 4.37 -0.41 5.60
C GLU A 498 5.59 0.53 5.54
N GLU A 499 5.71 1.41 6.54
CA GLU A 499 6.69 2.50 6.62
C GLU A 499 6.48 3.61 5.55
N SER A 500 5.86 4.77 5.85
CA SER A 500 5.57 5.41 7.14
C SER A 500 4.13 5.93 7.26
N CYS A 501 3.50 5.71 8.43
CA CYS A 501 2.15 6.22 8.75
C CYS A 501 2.19 7.46 9.69
N SER A 502 3.38 8.01 9.99
CA SER A 502 3.57 9.00 11.06
C SER A 502 3.14 10.44 10.72
N ASP A 503 3.26 10.87 9.45
CA ASP A 503 3.22 12.30 9.10
C ASP A 503 2.18 12.69 8.02
N LEU A 504 1.60 11.74 7.31
CA LEU A 504 0.56 12.01 6.30
C LEU A 504 -0.86 11.98 6.91
N LYS A 505 -1.23 13.06 7.61
CA LYS A 505 -2.64 13.24 8.07
C LYS A 505 -3.60 13.15 6.87
N PRO A 506 -4.55 12.19 6.84
CA PRO A 506 -5.44 12.01 5.70
C PRO A 506 -6.35 13.23 5.51
N LYS A 507 -6.56 13.69 4.28
CA LYS A 507 -7.48 14.80 3.99
C LYS A 507 -8.93 14.31 3.96
N TRP A 508 -9.65 14.52 5.06
CA TRP A 508 -11.04 14.14 5.40
C TRP A 508 -12.18 14.56 4.43
N GLY A 509 -11.88 15.03 3.21
CA GLY A 509 -12.87 15.56 2.28
C GLY A 509 -13.90 14.54 1.81
N THR A 510 -13.46 13.30 1.53
CA THR A 510 -14.27 12.27 0.88
C THR A 510 -15.54 11.92 1.65
N LEU A 511 -15.46 11.79 2.99
CA LEU A 511 -16.63 11.51 3.83
C LEU A 511 -17.63 12.68 3.87
N LYS A 512 -17.15 13.93 3.82
CA LYS A 512 -18.03 15.11 3.73
C LYS A 512 -18.75 15.18 2.38
N GLU A 513 -18.11 14.76 1.29
CA GLU A 513 -18.77 14.71 -0.03
C GLU A 513 -19.76 13.55 -0.15
N ILE A 514 -19.40 12.34 0.29
CA ILE A 514 -20.31 11.18 0.28
C ILE A 514 -21.55 11.48 1.12
N SER A 515 -21.37 12.04 2.32
CA SER A 515 -22.47 12.47 3.18
C SER A 515 -23.39 13.50 2.50
N LYS A 516 -22.82 14.52 1.84
CA LYS A 516 -23.62 15.51 1.09
C LYS A 516 -24.42 14.88 -0.05
N ARG A 517 -23.81 14.00 -0.86
CA ARG A 517 -24.47 13.37 -2.03
C ARG A 517 -25.63 12.43 -1.65
N TYR A 518 -25.56 11.77 -0.49
CA TYR A 518 -26.69 10.99 0.04
C TYR A 518 -27.81 11.88 0.59
N VAL A 519 -27.47 12.98 1.29
CA VAL A 519 -28.46 13.92 1.85
C VAL A 519 -29.18 14.76 0.78
N THR A 520 -28.59 14.97 -0.41
CA THR A 520 -29.31 15.55 -1.54
C THR A 520 -30.31 14.56 -2.14
N LYS A 521 -29.89 13.31 -2.41
CA LYS A 521 -30.78 12.30 -3.01
C LYS A 521 -32.01 11.97 -2.17
N SER A 522 -31.87 11.89 -0.84
CA SER A 522 -33.03 11.63 0.04
C SER A 522 -34.05 12.78 0.04
N ARG A 523 -33.63 14.02 -0.22
CA ARG A 523 -34.54 15.18 -0.37
C ARG A 523 -35.21 15.29 -1.74
N GLU A 524 -34.73 14.57 -2.73
CA GLU A 524 -35.33 14.51 -4.07
C GLU A 524 -36.34 13.37 -4.20
N GLY A 525 -36.24 12.32 -3.37
CA GLY A 525 -37.20 11.20 -3.33
C GLY A 525 -38.61 11.62 -2.87
N ASP A 526 -38.69 12.30 -1.73
CA ASP A 526 -39.95 12.72 -1.08
C ASP A 526 -40.81 13.71 -1.92
N ALA A 527 -40.31 14.17 -3.07
CA ALA A 527 -41.00 15.11 -3.95
C ALA A 527 -41.74 14.45 -5.14
N SER A 528 -41.79 13.11 -5.21
CA SER A 528 -42.25 12.39 -6.41
C SER A 528 -43.47 11.46 -6.26
N GLU A 529 -43.89 11.10 -5.04
CA GLU A 529 -45.02 10.17 -4.78
C GLU A 529 -46.33 10.84 -4.33
N GLU A 530 -46.77 11.93 -4.96
CA GLU A 530 -48.10 12.53 -4.68
C GLU A 530 -48.94 12.88 -5.94
N ASN A 531 -48.57 12.38 -7.13
CA ASN A 531 -49.25 12.72 -8.39
C ASN A 531 -49.65 11.50 -9.27
N ALA A 532 -50.20 10.43 -8.68
CA ALA A 532 -50.79 9.34 -9.46
C ALA A 532 -51.87 8.51 -8.71
N ARG A 533 -53.10 9.05 -8.57
CA ARG A 533 -54.32 8.22 -8.43
C ARG A 533 -55.64 8.96 -8.74
N GLU A 534 -56.49 8.23 -9.46
CA GLU A 534 -57.96 8.31 -9.52
C GLU A 534 -58.64 9.64 -9.92
N SER A 535 -58.90 9.74 -11.23
CA SER A 535 -59.99 10.56 -11.77
C SER A 535 -61.29 9.75 -11.89
N SER A 536 -62.31 10.04 -11.09
CA SER A 536 -63.69 9.72 -11.47
C SER A 536 -64.79 10.57 -10.79
N ILE A 537 -65.68 11.09 -11.64
CA ILE A 537 -67.14 11.26 -11.42
C ILE A 537 -67.64 12.24 -10.32
N ASN A 538 -68.18 13.36 -10.85
CA ASN A 538 -69.42 14.07 -10.48
C ASN A 538 -69.49 15.36 -9.63
N GLU A 539 -70.40 16.19 -10.15
CA GLU A 539 -71.20 17.27 -9.54
C GLU A 539 -70.56 18.62 -9.16
N LYS A 540 -71.44 19.62 -9.02
CA LYS A 540 -71.14 21.06 -9.12
C LYS A 540 -71.48 21.80 -7.79
N PRO A 541 -71.66 23.15 -7.71
CA PRO A 541 -70.93 23.92 -6.70
C PRO A 541 -71.86 24.60 -5.67
N VAL A 542 -71.32 25.38 -4.72
CA VAL A 542 -71.90 26.73 -4.39
C VAL A 542 -71.02 27.64 -3.51
N ARG A 543 -70.87 28.87 -4.01
CA ARG A 543 -70.67 30.20 -3.37
C ARG A 543 -70.66 30.31 -1.83
N ARG A 544 -69.74 31.14 -1.28
CA ARG A 544 -69.94 32.44 -0.55
C ARG A 544 -68.69 32.77 0.30
N ARG A 545 -68.36 33.99 0.78
CA ARG A 545 -68.57 35.43 0.49
C ARG A 545 -68.07 36.15 1.77
N GLY A 546 -67.33 37.27 1.67
CA GLY A 546 -67.02 38.17 2.81
C GLY A 546 -65.53 38.16 3.23
N ARG A 547 -64.72 39.23 3.22
CA ARG A 547 -64.84 40.71 3.09
C ARG A 547 -65.04 41.50 4.40
N LYS A 548 -63.96 42.10 4.93
CA LYS A 548 -63.93 43.47 5.50
C LYS A 548 -62.50 44.04 5.62
N LYS A 549 -62.37 45.34 5.93
CA LYS A 549 -61.13 46.15 6.08
C LYS A 549 -61.24 47.07 7.31
N SER A 550 -60.13 47.35 7.99
CA SER A 550 -59.66 48.64 8.56
C SER A 550 -58.30 48.38 9.29
N LYS A 551 -57.28 49.24 9.41
CA LYS A 551 -57.16 50.71 9.66
C LYS A 551 -57.67 51.15 11.06
N SER A 552 -57.01 52.02 11.82
CA SER A 552 -55.66 52.65 11.73
C SER A 552 -55.33 53.48 12.99
N GLU A 553 -54.11 54.07 13.08
CA GLU A 553 -53.71 55.20 13.97
C GLU A 553 -53.69 54.91 15.52
N ASP A 554 -52.94 55.58 16.42
CA ASP A 554 -51.79 56.52 16.36
C ASP A 554 -51.10 56.73 17.74
N SER A 555 -49.87 57.30 17.76
CA SER A 555 -49.25 58.15 18.82
C SER A 555 -48.95 57.62 20.26
N GLU A 556 -48.16 58.27 21.14
CA GLU A 556 -46.83 58.95 21.06
C GLU A 556 -46.31 59.28 22.50
N GLU A 557 -45.05 59.71 22.64
CA GLU A 557 -44.41 60.47 23.77
C GLU A 557 -44.14 59.83 25.18
N THR A 558 -43.30 60.38 26.09
CA THR A 558 -41.84 60.78 26.09
C THR A 558 -41.36 60.91 27.59
N ILE A 559 -40.08 61.27 27.85
CA ILE A 559 -39.54 61.99 29.07
C ILE A 559 -39.30 61.13 30.34
N GLU A 560 -38.19 61.20 31.11
CA GLU A 560 -36.88 61.90 31.08
C GLU A 560 -35.80 61.03 31.82
N SER A 561 -34.56 60.85 31.32
CA SER A 561 -33.29 61.57 31.65
C SER A 561 -32.59 61.22 33.01
N ARG A 562 -31.27 61.36 33.25
CA ARG A 562 -30.23 62.28 32.68
C ARG A 562 -28.77 61.79 32.93
N VAL A 563 -27.82 62.18 32.04
CA VAL A 563 -26.41 62.64 32.32
C VAL A 563 -25.33 61.61 32.77
N HIS A 564 -24.09 61.53 32.21
CA HIS A 564 -23.45 62.21 31.04
C HIS A 564 -22.03 61.66 30.65
N LYS A 565 -21.72 61.65 29.33
CA LYS A 565 -20.46 62.14 28.65
C LYS A 565 -19.08 61.44 28.89
N ASN A 566 -18.12 61.40 27.94
CA ASN A 566 -18.10 61.72 26.48
C ASN A 566 -16.79 61.25 25.76
N LEU A 567 -16.84 61.18 24.41
CA LEU A 567 -15.76 61.38 23.40
C LEU A 567 -14.61 60.32 23.36
N GLU A 568 -14.12 59.82 22.21
CA GLU A 568 -13.52 60.46 20.99
C GLU A 568 -12.14 61.11 21.26
N ASP A 569 -11.05 60.90 20.49
CA ASP A 569 -10.80 60.00 19.34
C ASP A 569 -9.26 59.91 19.03
N ILE A 570 -8.86 59.24 17.93
CA ILE A 570 -7.57 59.40 17.17
C ILE A 570 -6.30 58.60 17.59
N GLU A 571 -5.46 58.37 16.58
CA GLU A 571 -4.24 57.56 16.41
C GLU A 571 -2.96 58.02 17.15
N THR A 572 -1.97 57.13 17.36
CA THR A 572 -0.60 57.17 16.76
C THR A 572 0.39 56.14 17.37
N GLU A 573 1.56 55.96 16.76
CA GLU A 573 2.60 54.97 17.11
C GLU A 573 3.50 55.37 18.31
N ALA A 574 3.99 54.38 19.09
CA ALA A 574 5.30 54.45 19.75
C ALA A 574 5.84 53.07 20.22
N LYS A 575 7.16 52.86 20.06
CA LYS A 575 8.00 51.89 20.80
C LYS A 575 9.01 52.69 21.67
N PRO A 576 9.92 52.04 22.41
CA PRO A 576 9.77 51.14 23.57
C PRO A 576 10.47 51.78 24.81
N ILE A 577 10.72 51.03 25.91
CA ILE A 577 11.97 51.13 26.72
C ILE A 577 12.05 50.04 27.82
N GLN A 578 13.27 49.60 28.15
CA GLN A 578 13.56 48.64 29.24
C GLN A 578 13.72 49.33 30.61
N ARG A 579 13.54 48.59 31.71
CA ARG A 579 14.28 48.83 32.97
C ARG A 579 14.58 47.53 33.72
N LYS A 580 15.78 47.44 34.33
CA LYS A 580 16.33 46.24 35.01
C LYS A 580 16.14 46.30 36.53
N GLY A 581 15.85 45.15 37.14
CA GLY A 581 15.44 44.96 38.54
C GLY A 581 16.55 44.97 39.61
N ARG A 582 16.38 44.23 40.73
CA ARG A 582 17.45 43.99 41.73
C ARG A 582 17.22 42.82 42.73
N ARG A 583 18.18 41.87 42.72
CA ARG A 583 18.75 40.99 43.78
C ARG A 583 18.08 40.86 45.18
N LYS A 584 17.97 39.61 45.67
CA LYS A 584 18.38 39.06 47.01
C LYS A 584 18.14 37.51 47.04
N VAL A 585 18.69 36.67 47.93
CA VAL A 585 20.07 36.49 48.46
C VAL A 585 20.21 35.13 49.19
N LYS A 586 21.39 34.49 49.16
CA LYS A 586 21.83 33.22 49.83
C LYS A 586 21.10 31.91 49.41
N VAL A 587 21.70 30.70 49.33
CA VAL A 587 22.94 30.02 49.86
C VAL A 587 22.77 29.34 51.22
N GLU A 588 22.87 27.99 51.24
CA GLU A 588 23.80 27.24 52.12
C GLU A 588 24.05 25.80 51.59
N THR A 589 25.11 25.16 52.08
CA THR A 589 25.77 23.94 51.55
C THR A 589 26.42 23.17 52.74
N SER A 590 27.06 21.99 52.63
CA SER A 590 27.50 21.18 51.46
C SER A 590 27.14 19.68 51.69
N GLU A 591 27.98 18.63 51.69
CA GLU A 591 29.43 18.32 51.45
C GLU A 591 29.47 16.83 50.98
N GLU A 592 30.34 16.33 50.09
CA GLU A 592 31.76 15.92 50.20
C GLU A 592 32.17 15.26 48.84
N ALA A 593 33.42 14.92 48.48
CA ALA A 593 34.78 15.38 48.84
C ALA A 593 35.82 14.69 47.91
N ASN A 594 37.08 15.16 47.92
CA ASN A 594 38.33 14.53 47.43
C ASN A 594 38.52 14.22 45.91
N SER A 595 39.70 14.39 45.29
CA SER A 595 40.91 15.14 45.69
C SER A 595 42.00 15.24 44.57
N PHE A 596 42.37 16.47 44.15
CA PHE A 596 43.72 16.91 43.68
C PHE A 596 44.34 16.27 42.38
N PRO A 597 45.48 16.75 41.82
CA PRO A 597 45.52 17.92 40.88
C PRO A 597 46.52 17.80 39.68
N VAL A 598 46.69 18.89 38.88
CA VAL A 598 48.01 19.54 38.56
C VAL A 598 47.86 20.78 37.63
N LEU A 599 48.86 21.66 37.68
CA LEU A 599 49.07 22.98 37.02
C LEU A 599 49.54 22.88 35.52
N SER A 600 49.69 23.92 34.66
CA SER A 600 49.58 25.41 34.72
C SER A 600 49.70 26.09 33.32
N SER A 601 49.29 27.39 33.20
CA SER A 601 49.94 28.46 32.37
C SER A 601 49.87 28.35 30.81
N VAL A 602 50.18 29.31 29.91
CA VAL A 602 50.52 30.78 29.84
C VAL A 602 50.54 31.17 28.33
N GLU A 603 50.24 32.37 27.77
CA GLU A 603 49.65 33.64 28.23
C GLU A 603 49.16 34.53 27.02
N GLU A 604 48.62 35.71 27.34
CA GLU A 604 48.32 37.00 26.63
C GLU A 604 48.70 37.29 25.11
N VAL A 605 47.81 37.93 24.30
CA VAL A 605 47.70 39.39 23.86
C VAL A 605 48.71 39.77 22.71
N GLU A 606 48.43 40.53 21.63
CA GLU A 606 47.82 41.88 21.47
C GLU A 606 47.24 42.23 20.05
N ASN A 607 46.63 43.43 19.98
CA ASN A 607 46.01 44.28 18.94
C ASN A 607 46.40 44.26 17.43
N ASN A 608 45.34 44.42 16.61
CA ASN A 608 45.14 45.33 15.44
C ASN A 608 46.34 45.87 14.61
N SER A 609 46.26 45.73 13.27
CA SER A 609 45.97 46.87 12.35
C SER A 609 45.87 46.49 10.85
N LYS A 610 45.32 47.41 10.04
CA LYS A 610 45.25 47.43 8.56
C LYS A 610 46.03 48.67 8.07
N PRO A 611 46.61 48.75 6.84
CA PRO A 611 45.86 48.68 5.57
C PRO A 611 46.63 48.07 4.36
N ALA A 612 46.09 48.23 3.14
CA ALA A 612 46.57 47.58 1.91
C ALA A 612 46.92 48.58 0.77
N ARG A 613 47.74 48.16 -0.22
CA ARG A 613 47.51 48.37 -1.69
C ARG A 613 48.63 47.90 -2.66
N ARG A 614 48.18 47.31 -3.78
CA ARG A 614 48.67 47.44 -5.20
C ARG A 614 50.06 46.95 -5.68
N ARG A 615 50.01 45.83 -6.43
CA ARG A 615 50.38 45.64 -7.86
C ARG A 615 51.80 45.97 -8.41
N GLY A 616 52.48 44.94 -8.92
CA GLY A 616 53.28 44.95 -10.17
C GLY A 616 54.23 43.74 -10.33
N ARG A 617 54.84 43.41 -11.49
CA ARG A 617 54.38 43.46 -12.92
C ARG A 617 55.38 42.69 -13.87
N LYS A 618 54.99 41.52 -14.40
CA LYS A 618 55.50 40.81 -15.62
C LYS A 618 57.01 40.46 -15.81
N LYS A 619 57.24 39.18 -16.20
CA LYS A 619 58.25 38.66 -17.18
C LYS A 619 59.76 38.75 -16.78
N LEU A 620 60.71 38.00 -17.34
CA LEU A 620 60.78 37.05 -18.49
C LEU A 620 61.80 35.89 -18.23
N SER A 621 61.83 34.84 -19.08
CA SER A 621 62.95 33.94 -19.55
C SER A 621 64.29 33.85 -18.78
N THR A 622 65.02 32.73 -18.73
CA THR A 622 65.56 31.88 -19.85
C THR A 622 65.88 30.43 -19.37
N GLU A 623 65.54 29.37 -20.13
CA GLU A 623 66.35 28.56 -21.09
C GLU A 623 67.13 27.35 -20.50
N SER A 624 67.39 26.36 -21.35
CA SER A 624 67.97 25.02 -21.08
C SER A 624 69.45 24.90 -21.51
N PRO A 625 70.14 23.76 -21.25
CA PRO A 625 70.37 22.81 -22.37
C PRO A 625 70.48 21.30 -22.02
N GLU A 626 70.18 20.44 -23.01
CA GLU A 626 70.98 19.34 -23.65
C GLU A 626 72.10 18.59 -22.86
N GLU A 627 72.50 17.33 -23.14
CA GLU A 627 72.04 16.23 -24.04
C GLU A 627 72.60 14.84 -23.58
N GLY A 628 72.28 13.71 -24.24
CA GLY A 628 72.65 12.35 -23.74
C GLY A 628 72.90 11.15 -24.70
N ILE A 629 72.70 11.27 -26.02
CA ILE A 629 73.26 10.41 -27.11
C ILE A 629 73.07 8.85 -27.05
N LYS A 630 72.25 8.26 -27.96
CA LYS A 630 72.71 7.26 -28.97
C LYS A 630 71.68 6.84 -30.04
N LEU A 631 72.23 6.42 -31.19
CA LEU A 631 71.68 6.03 -32.51
C LEU A 631 71.31 4.52 -32.59
N PRO A 632 70.78 3.93 -33.71
CA PRO A 632 70.63 4.45 -35.09
C PRO A 632 69.31 4.13 -35.91
N LEU A 633 69.09 4.90 -37.01
CA LEU A 633 68.66 4.51 -38.40
C LEU A 633 67.43 3.58 -38.65
N LEU A 634 66.59 3.71 -39.71
CA LEU A 634 66.34 4.73 -40.77
C LEU A 634 65.07 4.32 -41.61
N ALA A 635 64.42 5.29 -42.29
CA ALA A 635 63.66 5.15 -43.58
C ALA A 635 62.26 4.46 -43.59
N THR A 636 61.27 4.82 -44.44
CA THR A 636 61.04 5.99 -45.35
C THR A 636 59.59 6.04 -45.89
N VAL A 637 59.06 7.25 -46.17
CA VAL A 637 58.18 7.68 -47.31
C VAL A 637 56.73 7.07 -47.40
N VAL A 638 55.57 7.77 -47.52
CA VAL A 638 55.09 9.05 -48.18
C VAL A 638 54.65 8.84 -49.67
N PRO A 639 53.52 9.39 -50.21
CA PRO A 639 52.17 9.72 -49.69
C PRO A 639 51.03 9.40 -50.75
N ASN A 640 50.02 10.28 -50.86
CA ASN A 640 49.30 10.74 -52.09
C ASN A 640 47.94 10.16 -52.59
N SER A 641 46.90 10.97 -52.39
CA SER A 641 46.06 11.67 -53.41
C SER A 641 45.38 10.97 -54.60
N GLY A 642 44.06 11.19 -54.70
CA GLY A 642 43.37 11.63 -55.93
C GLY A 642 42.81 10.55 -56.89
N GLY A 643 41.72 10.88 -57.59
CA GLY A 643 41.12 10.02 -58.64
C GLY A 643 39.62 10.25 -58.87
N GLU A 644 39.28 11.18 -59.76
CA GLU A 644 37.90 11.54 -60.12
C GLU A 644 37.11 10.47 -60.92
N VAL A 645 35.79 10.40 -60.63
CA VAL A 645 34.63 10.36 -61.57
C VAL A 645 34.58 9.31 -62.71
N VAL A 646 33.43 8.62 -62.85
CA VAL A 646 32.56 8.57 -64.08
C VAL A 646 31.43 7.50 -63.93
N GLU A 647 30.20 8.01 -63.83
CA GLU A 647 28.89 7.52 -64.33
C GLU A 647 28.44 6.03 -64.52
N LYS A 648 27.10 5.90 -64.39
CA LYS A 648 26.14 5.08 -65.20
C LYS A 648 25.88 3.59 -64.87
N LYS A 649 24.71 3.38 -64.24
CA LYS A 649 23.60 2.45 -64.59
C LYS A 649 23.93 1.26 -65.53
N THR A 650 23.53 0.04 -65.16
CA THR A 650 22.24 -0.58 -65.62
C THR A 650 21.95 -1.99 -65.05
N ILE A 651 20.81 -2.09 -64.35
CA ILE A 651 19.85 -3.21 -64.18
C ILE A 651 20.12 -4.57 -64.91
N ARG A 652 20.16 -5.68 -64.13
CA ARG A 652 19.36 -6.94 -64.26
C ARG A 652 19.89 -8.02 -63.26
N ARG A 653 19.07 -8.71 -62.47
CA ARG A 653 18.28 -9.95 -62.78
C ARG A 653 19.16 -11.07 -63.40
N THR A 654 19.17 -12.33 -62.92
CA THR A 654 18.22 -13.05 -62.04
C THR A 654 18.77 -14.37 -61.47
N LYS A 655 18.21 -14.83 -60.33
CA LYS A 655 17.99 -16.25 -59.90
C LYS A 655 19.07 -17.32 -60.14
N LYS A 656 19.52 -17.97 -59.05
CA LYS A 656 19.35 -19.43 -58.89
C LYS A 656 19.10 -19.79 -57.41
N LYS A 657 18.88 -21.07 -57.09
CA LYS A 657 18.13 -21.52 -55.90
C LYS A 657 18.77 -22.79 -55.27
N VAL A 658 19.16 -22.71 -53.99
CA VAL A 658 19.24 -23.78 -52.94
C VAL A 658 20.20 -24.96 -53.27
N GLU A 659 21.08 -25.43 -52.39
CA GLU A 659 20.89 -26.18 -51.12
C GLU A 659 22.08 -26.00 -50.13
N ASN A 660 21.82 -26.13 -48.82
CA ASN A 660 22.60 -26.81 -47.74
C ASN A 660 24.13 -26.48 -47.53
N ILE A 661 24.73 -26.46 -46.32
CA ILE A 661 24.29 -26.80 -44.94
C ILE A 661 25.27 -26.17 -43.88
N GLU A 662 24.88 -26.14 -42.59
CA GLU A 662 25.70 -25.94 -41.35
C GLU A 662 26.46 -24.61 -41.02
N ASP A 663 26.11 -24.06 -39.85
CA ASP A 663 26.90 -23.51 -38.71
C ASP A 663 28.08 -22.50 -38.87
N GLY A 664 28.25 -21.59 -37.88
CA GLY A 664 29.54 -20.87 -37.74
C GLY A 664 29.67 -19.48 -37.05
N ILE A 665 28.79 -19.05 -36.14
CA ILE A 665 29.00 -18.03 -35.06
C ILE A 665 30.00 -16.84 -35.28
N PHE A 666 29.46 -15.61 -35.33
CA PHE A 666 29.96 -14.29 -34.85
C PHE A 666 31.47 -13.89 -34.89
N GLY A 667 31.75 -12.68 -35.42
CA GLY A 667 32.89 -11.86 -34.95
C GLY A 667 33.39 -10.71 -35.86
N SER A 668 32.94 -9.47 -35.62
CA SER A 668 33.61 -8.15 -35.82
C SER A 668 32.55 -7.05 -35.66
N GLU A 669 32.69 -6.07 -34.75
CA GLU A 669 33.60 -4.90 -34.74
C GLU A 669 33.28 -3.84 -35.82
N ILE A 670 33.03 -2.60 -35.38
CA ILE A 670 32.70 -1.44 -36.22
C ILE A 670 33.69 -0.29 -35.96
N GLY A 671 34.20 0.28 -37.03
CA GLY A 671 34.88 1.57 -37.11
C GLY A 671 35.04 1.97 -38.58
N THR A 672 35.08 3.25 -38.97
CA THR A 672 34.96 4.52 -38.22
C THR A 672 34.47 5.64 -39.15
N SER A 673 34.27 6.84 -38.58
CA SER A 673 34.38 8.17 -39.22
C SER A 673 33.42 8.58 -40.34
N GLU A 674 32.62 9.62 -40.04
CA GLU A 674 32.59 10.96 -40.69
C GLU A 674 32.66 11.09 -42.23
N GLU A 675 32.08 12.11 -42.87
CA GLU A 675 30.94 13.02 -42.63
C GLU A 675 30.83 13.85 -43.94
N SER A 676 29.64 14.13 -44.48
CA SER A 676 29.53 15.13 -45.55
C SER A 676 28.15 15.79 -45.62
N ASN A 677 28.15 17.13 -45.53
CA ASN A 677 26.96 17.97 -45.66
C ASN A 677 26.59 18.20 -47.13
N LEU A 678 25.28 18.27 -47.43
CA LEU A 678 24.61 19.22 -48.34
C LEU A 678 23.07 19.00 -48.23
N PRO A 679 22.23 19.97 -48.61
CA PRO A 679 20.95 20.20 -47.92
C PRO A 679 19.76 19.44 -48.51
N ILE A 680 18.90 18.96 -47.62
CA ILE A 680 17.54 18.53 -47.97
C ILE A 680 16.59 19.70 -47.71
N MET A 681 16.11 20.32 -48.78
CA MET A 681 14.89 21.12 -48.70
C MET A 681 13.72 20.16 -48.45
N VAL A 682 12.89 20.47 -47.45
CA VAL A 682 11.66 19.72 -47.22
C VAL A 682 10.65 20.10 -48.31
N GLU A 683 10.57 19.29 -49.37
CA GLU A 683 9.44 19.37 -50.31
C GLU A 683 8.16 18.94 -49.61
N ASP A 684 7.11 19.74 -49.76
CA ASP A 684 5.79 19.50 -49.20
C ASP A 684 5.14 18.27 -49.86
N LYS A 685 5.23 17.13 -49.17
CA LYS A 685 4.56 15.88 -49.53
C LYS A 685 3.67 15.41 -48.40
N ASN A 686 2.47 15.97 -48.39
CA ASN A 686 1.29 15.42 -47.73
C ASN A 686 0.88 14.07 -48.36
N GLU A 687 1.68 13.01 -48.16
CA GLU A 687 1.30 11.63 -48.47
C GLU A 687 0.38 11.09 -47.37
N GLY A 688 -0.93 11.32 -47.55
CA GLY A 688 -2.01 10.51 -46.97
C GLY A 688 -1.97 10.27 -45.46
N LEU A 689 -2.16 11.32 -44.66
CA LEU A 689 -2.57 11.13 -43.26
C LEU A 689 -3.92 10.38 -43.24
N VAL A 690 -3.94 9.19 -42.65
CA VAL A 690 -5.11 8.29 -42.64
C VAL A 690 -6.21 8.88 -41.76
N PHE A 691 -7.15 9.58 -42.39
CA PHE A 691 -8.26 10.27 -41.71
C PHE A 691 -9.67 9.82 -42.16
N ASP A 692 -9.80 9.10 -43.27
CA ASP A 692 -11.08 8.90 -43.98
C ASP A 692 -12.02 7.83 -43.36
N GLU A 693 -11.60 7.12 -42.30
CA GLU A 693 -12.42 6.10 -41.61
C GLU A 693 -12.50 6.31 -40.08
N ILE A 694 -12.97 7.49 -39.65
CA ILE A 694 -13.53 7.69 -38.31
C ILE A 694 -14.89 8.38 -38.46
N GLU A 695 -15.97 7.62 -38.27
CA GLU A 695 -17.34 8.17 -38.33
C GLU A 695 -17.58 9.17 -37.19
N ASP A 696 -17.94 10.40 -37.53
CA ASP A 696 -18.46 11.41 -36.59
C ASP A 696 -19.92 11.06 -36.23
N GLY A 697 -20.11 9.96 -35.48
CA GLY A 697 -21.42 9.36 -35.21
C GLY A 697 -21.84 9.21 -33.74
N ASP A 698 -20.89 9.10 -32.79
CA ASP A 698 -21.18 8.79 -31.39
C ASP A 698 -21.20 10.03 -30.48
N ASP A 699 -22.34 10.27 -29.82
CA ASP A 699 -22.51 11.29 -28.78
C ASP A 699 -21.71 10.91 -27.51
N ILE A 700 -20.73 11.76 -27.14
CA ILE A 700 -19.63 11.42 -26.21
C ILE A 700 -20.09 11.50 -24.73
N SER A 701 -21.04 10.64 -24.36
CA SER A 701 -21.54 10.46 -22.99
C SER A 701 -20.72 9.44 -22.17
N PHE A 702 -19.39 9.39 -22.37
CA PHE A 702 -18.52 8.54 -21.56
C PHE A 702 -18.56 8.96 -20.09
N SER A 703 -19.06 8.08 -19.22
CA SER A 703 -19.04 8.26 -17.77
C SER A 703 -17.59 8.23 -17.26
N TYR A 704 -17.00 9.40 -17.04
CA TYR A 704 -15.58 9.54 -16.72
C TYR A 704 -15.19 8.77 -15.44
N GLY A 705 -14.36 7.74 -15.60
CA GLY A 705 -13.70 7.08 -14.48
C GLY A 705 -12.80 8.06 -13.73
N TRP A 706 -12.86 8.03 -12.40
CA TRP A 706 -12.08 8.90 -11.53
C TRP A 706 -10.93 8.13 -10.84
N PRO A 707 -9.70 8.68 -10.78
CA PRO A 707 -9.24 9.90 -11.42
C PRO A 707 -9.14 9.75 -12.96
N PRO A 708 -9.07 10.86 -13.72
CA PRO A 708 -9.01 10.81 -15.18
C PRO A 708 -7.76 10.08 -15.69
N LEU A 709 -7.85 9.45 -16.87
CA LEU A 709 -6.74 8.71 -17.46
C LEU A 709 -5.65 9.66 -17.99
N VAL A 710 -4.40 9.32 -17.71
CA VAL A 710 -3.21 9.84 -18.42
C VAL A 710 -2.67 8.76 -19.35
N CYS A 711 -2.28 9.14 -20.57
CA CYS A 711 -1.50 8.28 -21.46
C CYS A 711 -0.03 8.71 -21.36
N CYS A 712 0.82 7.86 -20.76
CA CYS A 712 2.26 8.05 -20.82
C CYS A 712 2.82 7.33 -22.05
N PHE A 713 3.53 8.06 -22.91
CA PHE A 713 4.06 7.58 -24.18
C PHE A 713 5.59 7.63 -24.17
N GLY A 714 6.23 6.61 -24.74
CA GLY A 714 7.68 6.62 -25.00
C GLY A 714 8.37 5.29 -24.78
N ALA A 715 9.61 5.37 -24.27
CA ALA A 715 10.48 4.22 -24.06
C ALA A 715 10.08 3.37 -22.84
N ALA A 716 10.32 2.06 -22.95
CA ALA A 716 10.17 1.09 -21.87
C ALA A 716 11.36 0.12 -21.89
N GLN A 717 12.44 0.51 -21.22
CA GLN A 717 13.69 -0.22 -21.10
C GLN A 717 14.03 -0.57 -19.65
N HIS A 718 14.84 -1.61 -19.45
CA HIS A 718 15.46 -1.87 -18.14
C HIS A 718 16.75 -1.06 -17.95
N ALA A 719 17.08 -0.71 -16.72
CA ALA A 719 18.41 -0.29 -16.33
C ALA A 719 19.08 -1.37 -15.45
N PHE A 720 20.31 -1.71 -15.78
CA PHE A 720 21.24 -2.40 -14.90
C PHE A 720 22.01 -1.36 -14.08
N ILE A 721 21.71 -1.30 -12.80
CA ILE A 721 22.17 -0.27 -11.87
C ILE A 721 23.10 -0.93 -10.85
N PRO A 722 24.32 -0.39 -10.59
CA PRO A 722 25.20 -0.95 -9.57
C PRO A 722 24.50 -0.93 -8.20
N SER A 723 24.44 -2.08 -7.53
CA SER A 723 23.53 -2.26 -6.38
C SER A 723 24.26 -2.18 -5.05
N GLY A 724 23.71 -1.36 -4.15
CA GLY A 724 23.97 -1.47 -2.73
C GLY A 724 23.09 -2.52 -2.03
N ARG A 725 23.39 -2.76 -0.75
CA ARG A 725 22.54 -3.38 0.27
C ARG A 725 21.50 -2.37 0.77
N ARG A 726 20.29 -2.85 1.04
CA ARG A 726 19.21 -2.09 1.67
C ARG A 726 19.55 -1.72 3.13
N ALA A 727 19.34 -0.47 3.51
CA ALA A 727 19.42 -0.04 4.90
C ALA A 727 18.17 -0.45 5.69
N ASN A 728 18.36 -1.33 6.68
CA ASN A 728 17.33 -1.79 7.62
C ASN A 728 17.10 -0.83 8.81
N ARG A 729 17.80 0.31 8.83
CA ARG A 729 17.61 1.40 9.80
C ARG A 729 17.50 2.74 9.07
N LEU A 730 17.01 3.78 9.75
CA LEU A 730 17.20 5.16 9.32
C LEU A 730 18.70 5.41 9.09
N ILE A 731 19.03 6.20 8.06
CA ILE A 731 20.42 6.50 7.72
C ILE A 731 21.06 7.23 8.90
N ASP A 732 22.11 6.62 9.41
CA ASP A 732 22.91 7.13 10.52
C ASP A 732 23.78 8.27 10.00
N HIS A 733 23.57 9.48 10.51
CA HIS A 733 24.22 10.70 10.02
C HIS A 733 25.75 10.65 10.20
N GLU A 734 26.26 10.01 11.26
CA GLU A 734 27.70 9.89 11.48
C GLU A 734 28.32 8.85 10.54
N MET A 735 27.58 7.77 10.26
CA MET A 735 27.97 6.76 9.26
C MET A 735 27.86 7.28 7.80
N HIS A 736 26.92 8.18 7.52
CA HIS A 736 26.80 8.86 6.23
C HIS A 736 27.96 9.84 6.00
N GLU A 737 28.22 10.73 6.98
CA GLU A 737 29.31 11.71 6.90
C GLU A 737 30.70 11.07 6.77
N THR A 738 30.89 9.84 7.28
CA THR A 738 32.14 9.08 7.13
C THR A 738 32.24 8.26 5.84
N MET A 739 31.12 7.94 5.18
CA MET A 739 31.10 7.14 3.93
C MET A 739 30.92 7.98 2.65
N LYS A 740 30.63 9.28 2.74
CA LYS A 740 30.35 10.15 1.58
C LYS A 740 31.48 10.27 0.55
N ASP A 741 32.73 10.06 0.97
CA ASP A 741 33.92 10.12 0.11
C ASP A 741 34.50 8.72 -0.25
N ALA A 742 33.77 7.64 0.07
CA ALA A 742 34.22 6.27 -0.13
C ALA A 742 34.20 5.85 -1.62
N PHE A 743 35.34 5.38 -2.13
CA PHE A 743 35.46 4.79 -3.47
C PHE A 743 35.11 3.30 -3.45
N TRP A 744 34.15 2.89 -4.29
CA TRP A 744 33.72 1.48 -4.45
C TRP A 744 33.79 1.03 -5.91
N SER A 745 33.88 -0.28 -6.13
CA SER A 745 33.86 -0.91 -7.46
C SER A 745 32.75 -1.96 -7.50
N PRO A 746 31.60 -1.68 -8.15
CA PRO A 746 30.42 -2.54 -8.07
C PRO A 746 30.65 -4.00 -8.47
N THR A 747 30.43 -4.90 -7.52
CA THR A 747 30.46 -6.36 -7.67
C THR A 747 29.12 -6.93 -8.16
N THR A 748 28.01 -6.22 -7.92
CA THR A 748 26.65 -6.65 -8.31
C THR A 748 25.83 -5.54 -8.98
N PHE A 749 24.87 -5.94 -9.82
CA PHE A 749 23.96 -5.05 -10.53
C PHE A 749 22.51 -5.50 -10.33
N PHE A 750 21.62 -4.55 -10.03
CA PHE A 750 20.18 -4.78 -9.93
C PHE A 750 19.47 -4.36 -11.24
N ARG A 751 18.39 -5.06 -11.60
CA ARG A 751 17.56 -4.77 -12.78
C ARG A 751 16.34 -3.94 -12.35
N ALA A 752 16.29 -2.67 -12.76
CA ALA A 752 15.20 -1.73 -12.50
C ALA A 752 14.60 -1.22 -13.84
N PRO A 753 13.49 -0.45 -13.84
CA PRO A 753 13.14 0.39 -14.98
C PRO A 753 14.26 1.39 -15.29
N GLY A 754 14.47 1.69 -16.57
CA GLY A 754 15.55 2.54 -17.06
C GLY A 754 15.13 3.71 -17.97
N SER A 755 13.84 3.88 -18.22
CA SER A 755 13.28 4.94 -19.06
C SER A 755 12.33 5.81 -18.26
N SER A 756 12.55 7.13 -18.30
CA SER A 756 11.69 8.12 -17.63
C SER A 756 10.22 7.96 -18.01
N SER A 757 9.88 7.65 -19.26
CA SER A 757 8.48 7.47 -19.66
C SER A 757 7.76 6.33 -18.92
N SER A 758 8.47 5.21 -18.67
CA SER A 758 7.97 4.11 -17.85
C SER A 758 8.02 4.41 -16.35
N SER A 759 9.05 5.13 -15.88
CA SER A 759 9.20 5.53 -14.47
C SER A 759 8.12 6.53 -14.04
N VAL A 760 7.90 7.60 -14.82
CA VAL A 760 6.81 8.58 -14.64
C VAL A 760 5.45 7.89 -14.62
N ALA A 761 5.22 6.90 -15.49
CA ALA A 761 3.97 6.11 -15.47
C ALA A 761 3.79 5.34 -14.14
N VAL A 762 4.86 4.70 -13.64
CA VAL A 762 4.86 3.92 -12.39
C VAL A 762 4.75 4.82 -11.16
N ALA A 763 5.44 5.96 -11.15
CA ALA A 763 5.31 6.99 -10.11
C ALA A 763 3.89 7.57 -10.10
N LEU A 764 3.31 7.90 -11.26
CA LEU A 764 1.94 8.40 -11.36
C LEU A 764 0.90 7.39 -10.86
N ALA A 765 1.06 6.10 -11.19
CA ALA A 765 0.22 5.04 -10.65
C ALA A 765 0.37 4.90 -9.11
N SER A 766 1.58 5.04 -8.60
CA SER A 766 1.90 4.99 -7.16
C SER A 766 1.32 6.17 -6.38
N LEU A 767 1.28 7.37 -6.99
CA LEU A 767 0.55 8.54 -6.50
C LEU A 767 -0.99 8.43 -6.69
N GLY A 768 -1.50 7.24 -7.02
CA GLY A 768 -2.92 6.97 -7.18
C GLY A 768 -3.54 7.70 -8.37
N GLY A 769 -2.78 7.94 -9.44
CA GLY A 769 -3.27 8.36 -10.75
C GLY A 769 -3.74 7.17 -11.58
N LYS A 770 -4.65 7.42 -12.53
CA LYS A 770 -5.06 6.41 -13.52
C LYS A 770 -4.20 6.60 -14.76
N VAL A 771 -3.43 5.60 -15.15
CA VAL A 771 -2.44 5.72 -16.24
C VAL A 771 -2.43 4.51 -17.15
N ALA A 772 -2.33 4.76 -18.45
CA ALA A 772 -2.02 3.77 -19.47
C ALA A 772 -0.66 4.09 -20.09
N PHE A 773 0.11 3.05 -20.41
CA PHE A 773 1.42 3.21 -21.06
C PHE A 773 1.36 2.78 -22.52
N MET A 774 1.89 3.61 -23.42
CA MET A 774 1.97 3.38 -24.86
C MET A 774 3.44 3.40 -25.30
N GLY A 775 3.90 2.29 -25.86
CA GLY A 775 5.31 2.06 -26.17
C GLY A 775 5.50 0.66 -26.75
N LYS A 776 6.75 0.25 -26.96
CA LYS A 776 7.09 -1.02 -27.62
C LYS A 776 8.23 -1.75 -26.93
N LEU A 777 8.07 -3.06 -26.81
CA LEU A 777 8.97 -4.01 -26.15
C LEU A 777 9.37 -5.11 -27.15
N GLY A 778 10.51 -5.78 -26.90
CA GLY A 778 10.85 -7.01 -27.60
C GLY A 778 10.09 -8.20 -27.04
N ASP A 779 9.93 -9.27 -27.83
CA ASP A 779 9.46 -10.56 -27.30
C ASP A 779 10.64 -11.33 -26.67
N ASP A 780 11.17 -10.78 -25.58
CA ASP A 780 12.31 -11.32 -24.84
C ASP A 780 12.10 -11.21 -23.31
N ASP A 781 12.97 -11.86 -22.53
CA ASP A 781 12.91 -11.87 -21.05
C ASP A 781 12.92 -10.46 -20.42
N TYR A 782 13.42 -9.45 -21.14
CA TYR A 782 13.40 -8.06 -20.69
C TYR A 782 12.04 -7.42 -20.95
N GLY A 783 11.47 -7.63 -22.13
CA GLY A 783 10.14 -7.14 -22.52
C GLY A 783 9.05 -7.76 -21.66
N GLN A 784 9.06 -9.09 -21.52
CA GLN A 784 8.10 -9.79 -20.65
C GLN A 784 8.22 -9.35 -19.19
N ALA A 785 9.44 -9.16 -18.66
CA ALA A 785 9.65 -8.62 -17.32
C ALA A 785 9.21 -7.15 -17.17
N MET A 786 9.35 -6.32 -18.21
CA MET A 786 8.89 -4.92 -18.18
C MET A 786 7.36 -4.84 -18.24
N LEU A 787 6.73 -5.65 -19.10
CA LEU A 787 5.28 -5.76 -19.21
C LEU A 787 4.67 -6.24 -17.89
N TYR A 788 5.29 -7.22 -17.23
CA TYR A 788 4.92 -7.65 -15.87
C TYR A 788 5.08 -6.51 -14.85
N TYR A 789 6.23 -5.83 -14.83
CA TYR A 789 6.51 -4.75 -13.90
C TYR A 789 5.49 -3.60 -14.00
N LEU A 790 5.15 -3.16 -15.21
CA LEU A 790 4.13 -2.13 -15.43
C LEU A 790 2.76 -2.56 -14.90
N ASN A 791 2.32 -3.78 -15.19
CA ASN A 791 1.03 -4.29 -14.72
C ASN A 791 0.95 -4.46 -13.19
N VAL A 792 2.01 -4.96 -12.55
CA VAL A 792 2.09 -5.08 -11.08
C VAL A 792 2.03 -3.69 -10.42
N ASN A 793 2.66 -2.69 -11.04
CA ASN A 793 2.57 -1.29 -10.62
C ASN A 793 1.29 -0.57 -11.10
N LYS A 794 0.25 -1.32 -11.49
CA LYS A 794 -1.10 -0.83 -11.86
C LYS A 794 -1.15 0.09 -13.10
N VAL A 795 -0.07 0.12 -13.89
CA VAL A 795 -0.02 0.84 -15.17
C VAL A 795 -0.72 0.00 -16.24
N GLN A 796 -1.66 0.60 -16.97
CA GLN A 796 -2.50 -0.14 -17.92
C GLN A 796 -1.76 -0.38 -19.24
N THR A 797 -1.34 -1.62 -19.52
CA THR A 797 -0.48 -1.95 -20.67
C THR A 797 -1.21 -2.26 -21.98
N ARG A 798 -2.51 -1.97 -22.13
CA ARG A 798 -3.29 -2.27 -23.36
C ARG A 798 -2.84 -1.50 -24.63
N SER A 799 -1.87 -0.60 -24.50
CA SER A 799 -1.26 0.15 -25.59
C SER A 799 0.23 -0.18 -25.78
N VAL A 800 0.74 -1.20 -25.09
CA VAL A 800 2.09 -1.71 -25.27
C VAL A 800 2.09 -2.71 -26.42
N LYS A 801 3.06 -2.57 -27.32
CA LYS A 801 3.35 -3.55 -28.39
C LYS A 801 4.52 -4.43 -27.99
N VAL A 802 4.49 -5.68 -28.46
CA VAL A 802 5.56 -6.66 -28.29
C VAL A 802 5.98 -7.12 -29.69
N ASP A 803 7.28 -7.10 -29.97
CA ASP A 803 7.84 -7.33 -31.31
C ASP A 803 8.95 -8.39 -31.26
N GLY A 804 8.70 -9.55 -31.85
CA GLY A 804 9.66 -10.66 -31.91
C GLY A 804 10.84 -10.43 -32.88
N SER A 805 10.91 -9.29 -33.57
CA SER A 805 12.02 -8.92 -34.47
C SER A 805 12.99 -7.89 -33.86
N LYS A 806 12.70 -7.39 -32.65
CA LYS A 806 13.47 -6.36 -31.94
C LYS A 806 13.76 -6.80 -30.51
N LEU A 807 14.94 -6.49 -30.00
CA LEU A 807 15.26 -6.67 -28.58
C LEU A 807 14.74 -5.48 -27.78
N THR A 808 14.34 -5.72 -26.54
CA THR A 808 13.96 -4.66 -25.59
C THR A 808 15.14 -3.75 -25.28
N GLY A 809 14.85 -2.48 -24.97
CA GLY A 809 15.86 -1.53 -24.54
C GLY A 809 16.44 -1.89 -23.16
N VAL A 810 17.74 -1.66 -23.01
CA VAL A 810 18.56 -1.96 -21.84
C VAL A 810 19.66 -0.90 -21.71
N SER A 811 19.67 -0.20 -20.57
CA SER A 811 20.70 0.74 -20.16
C SER A 811 21.62 0.12 -19.10
N TYR A 812 22.93 0.26 -19.27
CA TYR A 812 23.93 -0.15 -18.28
C TYR A 812 24.55 1.08 -17.62
N MET A 813 24.44 1.18 -16.29
CA MET A 813 25.05 2.26 -15.52
C MET A 813 26.40 1.84 -14.93
N LYS A 814 27.42 2.69 -15.04
CA LYS A 814 28.77 2.45 -14.50
C LYS A 814 29.36 3.71 -13.88
N ILE A 815 29.86 3.60 -12.67
CA ILE A 815 30.57 4.69 -11.99
C ILE A 815 31.98 4.81 -12.58
N THR A 816 32.39 6.04 -12.88
CA THR A 816 33.70 6.37 -13.43
C THR A 816 34.74 6.56 -12.33
N ARG A 817 36.04 6.50 -12.67
CA ARG A 817 37.16 6.76 -11.72
C ARG A 817 37.16 8.16 -11.08
N LYS A 818 36.27 9.07 -11.50
CA LYS A 818 36.06 10.41 -10.90
C LYS A 818 34.78 10.50 -10.04
N GLY A 819 34.08 9.39 -9.80
CA GLY A 819 32.81 9.36 -9.06
C GLY A 819 31.58 9.84 -9.84
N GLY A 820 31.72 10.21 -11.12
CA GLY A 820 30.58 10.52 -11.99
C GLY A 820 29.97 9.26 -12.62
N LEU A 821 28.65 9.27 -12.87
CA LEU A 821 27.93 8.17 -13.50
C LEU A 821 28.08 8.21 -15.03
N LYS A 822 28.31 7.05 -15.68
CA LYS A 822 28.21 6.87 -17.13
C LYS A 822 27.11 5.85 -17.43
N ILE A 823 26.20 6.19 -18.34
CA ILE A 823 25.17 5.28 -18.87
C ILE A 823 25.59 4.79 -20.26
N THR A 824 25.15 3.60 -20.68
CA THR A 824 25.39 3.04 -22.02
C THR A 824 24.22 2.13 -22.41
N CYS A 825 23.52 2.44 -23.51
CA CYS A 825 22.27 1.79 -23.91
C CYS A 825 22.47 0.93 -25.17
N ASN A 826 21.67 -0.13 -25.36
CA ASN A 826 21.60 -0.84 -26.65
C ASN A 826 20.64 -0.12 -27.61
N ARG A 827 21.14 0.32 -28.77
CA ARG A 827 20.32 0.87 -29.86
C ARG A 827 20.81 0.39 -31.23
N PRO A 828 19.93 0.26 -32.24
CA PRO A 828 18.48 0.44 -32.16
C PRO A 828 17.80 -0.73 -31.43
N CYS A 829 16.76 -0.46 -30.65
CA CYS A 829 15.99 -1.46 -29.92
C CYS A 829 14.47 -1.30 -30.16
N ALA A 830 13.63 -2.03 -29.43
CA ALA A 830 12.18 -2.06 -29.66
C ALA A 830 11.51 -0.67 -29.49
N GLU A 831 11.99 0.14 -28.54
CA GLU A 831 11.45 1.48 -28.26
C GLU A 831 11.58 2.45 -29.45
N ASP A 832 12.62 2.30 -30.27
CA ASP A 832 12.86 3.09 -31.47
C ASP A 832 11.88 2.77 -32.61
N SER A 833 11.06 1.72 -32.48
CA SER A 833 10.37 1.08 -33.62
C SER A 833 8.83 1.00 -33.53
N LEU A 834 8.21 1.83 -32.69
CA LEU A 834 6.74 1.92 -32.62
C LEU A 834 6.21 2.70 -33.83
N LEU A 835 5.38 2.03 -34.64
CA LEU A 835 4.86 2.60 -35.89
C LEU A 835 3.58 3.41 -35.70
N ARG A 836 3.32 4.32 -36.63
CA ARG A 836 2.08 5.11 -36.76
C ARG A 836 0.80 4.27 -36.71
N SER A 837 0.82 3.09 -37.34
CA SER A 837 -0.29 2.12 -37.36
C SER A 837 -0.46 1.33 -36.06
N GLU A 838 0.48 1.44 -35.12
CA GLU A 838 0.45 0.75 -33.82
C GLU A 838 -0.20 1.59 -32.70
N ILE A 839 -0.46 2.89 -32.93
CA ILE A 839 -1.07 3.82 -31.99
C ILE A 839 -2.46 3.33 -31.57
N ASN A 840 -2.68 3.10 -30.27
CA ASN A 840 -3.99 2.74 -29.73
C ASN A 840 -4.87 3.99 -29.54
N ILE A 841 -5.59 4.36 -30.60
CA ILE A 841 -6.50 5.51 -30.65
C ILE A 841 -7.52 5.51 -29.49
N ASN A 842 -8.00 4.34 -29.05
CA ASN A 842 -9.00 4.26 -27.97
C ASN A 842 -8.45 4.71 -26.61
N VAL A 843 -7.14 4.56 -26.36
CA VAL A 843 -6.50 5.13 -25.16
C VAL A 843 -6.31 6.64 -25.28
N LEU A 844 -6.05 7.16 -26.49
CA LEU A 844 -5.98 8.61 -26.73
C LEU A 844 -7.37 9.29 -26.67
N LYS A 845 -8.46 8.57 -27.01
CA LYS A 845 -9.85 9.00 -26.78
C LYS A 845 -10.22 9.07 -25.29
N GLU A 846 -9.66 8.18 -24.46
CA GLU A 846 -9.96 8.10 -23.02
C GLU A 846 -9.08 9.05 -22.18
N ALA A 847 -7.86 9.33 -22.63
CA ALA A 847 -6.88 10.13 -21.91
C ALA A 847 -7.25 11.62 -21.86
N ARG A 848 -7.12 12.23 -20.68
CA ARG A 848 -7.23 13.69 -20.47
C ARG A 848 -5.89 14.42 -20.49
N MET A 849 -4.80 13.68 -20.34
CA MET A 849 -3.45 14.19 -20.53
C MET A 849 -2.63 13.15 -21.30
N PHE A 850 -1.86 13.60 -22.29
CA PHE A 850 -0.87 12.81 -23.01
C PHE A 850 0.51 13.34 -22.63
N TYR A 851 1.32 12.45 -22.04
CA TYR A 851 2.69 12.73 -21.63
C TYR A 851 3.67 12.03 -22.57
N PHE A 852 4.75 12.71 -22.92
CA PHE A 852 5.90 12.14 -23.62
C PHE A 852 7.16 12.94 -23.26
N ASN A 853 8.33 12.41 -23.64
CA ASN A 853 9.60 13.13 -23.50
C ASN A 853 10.52 12.98 -24.73
N SER A 854 11.61 13.75 -24.76
CA SER A 854 12.44 13.91 -25.98
C SER A 854 13.14 12.63 -26.46
N SER A 855 13.25 11.59 -25.63
CA SER A 855 13.75 10.27 -26.07
C SER A 855 12.92 9.66 -27.21
N SER A 856 11.61 9.97 -27.24
CA SER A 856 10.67 9.57 -28.29
C SER A 856 10.79 10.39 -29.59
N LEU A 857 11.74 11.33 -29.66
CA LEU A 857 12.05 12.14 -30.83
C LEU A 857 13.40 11.79 -31.47
N LEU A 858 14.16 10.84 -30.90
CA LEU A 858 15.49 10.45 -31.40
C LEU A 858 15.40 9.71 -32.75
N ASP A 859 14.73 8.56 -32.78
CA ASP A 859 14.55 7.77 -34.02
C ASP A 859 13.53 8.44 -34.98
N PRO A 860 13.76 8.45 -36.30
CA PRO A 860 12.83 9.04 -37.27
C PRO A 860 11.42 8.45 -37.30
N ASP A 861 11.27 7.12 -37.19
CA ASP A 861 9.96 6.46 -37.22
C ASP A 861 9.21 6.80 -35.92
N MET A 862 9.85 6.58 -34.78
CA MET A 862 9.31 6.90 -33.45
C MET A 862 8.93 8.38 -33.32
N ARG A 863 9.80 9.32 -33.77
CA ARG A 863 9.50 10.76 -33.80
C ARG A 863 8.21 11.06 -34.55
N SER A 864 8.00 10.42 -35.70
CA SER A 864 6.80 10.62 -36.50
C SER A 864 5.54 10.00 -35.88
N THR A 865 5.68 8.89 -35.16
CA THR A 865 4.62 8.27 -34.35
C THR A 865 4.25 9.15 -33.15
N THR A 866 5.23 9.73 -32.46
CA THR A 866 5.03 10.70 -31.36
C THR A 866 4.21 11.90 -31.81
N LEU A 867 4.58 12.52 -32.93
CA LEU A 867 3.87 13.67 -33.50
C LEU A 867 2.43 13.34 -33.89
N GLN A 868 2.18 12.15 -34.46
CA GLN A 868 0.82 11.71 -34.75
C GLN A 868 0.02 11.41 -33.48
N ALA A 869 0.62 10.80 -32.45
CA ALA A 869 -0.05 10.54 -31.17
C ALA A 869 -0.44 11.84 -30.45
N ILE A 870 0.43 12.86 -30.49
CA ILE A 870 0.13 14.23 -30.04
C ILE A 870 -1.08 14.78 -30.81
N HIS A 871 -1.07 14.73 -32.15
CA HIS A 871 -2.16 15.26 -32.97
C HIS A 871 -3.51 14.55 -32.67
N ILE A 872 -3.50 13.21 -32.55
CA ILE A 872 -4.70 12.42 -32.19
C ILE A 872 -5.19 12.79 -30.78
N SER A 873 -4.30 12.94 -29.80
CA SER A 873 -4.65 13.40 -28.45
C SER A 873 -5.30 14.78 -28.47
N LYS A 874 -4.73 15.75 -29.21
CA LYS A 874 -5.33 17.09 -29.35
C LYS A 874 -6.70 17.04 -30.03
N LYS A 875 -6.92 16.17 -31.04
CA LYS A 875 -8.25 15.97 -31.67
C LYS A 875 -9.32 15.53 -30.67
N PHE A 876 -8.97 14.75 -29.64
CA PHE A 876 -9.90 14.32 -28.57
C PHE A 876 -9.85 15.20 -27.30
N GLY A 877 -9.17 16.35 -27.35
CA GLY A 877 -9.11 17.31 -26.23
C GLY A 877 -8.22 16.87 -25.06
N GLY A 878 -7.26 15.98 -25.30
CA GLY A 878 -6.22 15.63 -24.32
C GLY A 878 -5.15 16.72 -24.21
N VAL A 879 -4.83 17.13 -22.98
CA VAL A 879 -3.78 18.12 -22.67
C VAL A 879 -2.41 17.52 -22.94
N ILE A 880 -1.54 18.23 -23.67
CA ILE A 880 -0.20 17.74 -24.03
C ILE A 880 0.82 18.20 -22.97
N PHE A 881 1.40 17.25 -22.25
CA PHE A 881 2.51 17.46 -21.31
C PHE A 881 3.80 16.99 -21.97
N PHE A 882 4.76 17.90 -22.14
CA PHE A 882 6.08 17.60 -22.68
C PHE A 882 7.14 17.77 -21.57
N ASP A 883 7.68 16.65 -21.12
CA ASP A 883 8.88 16.58 -20.28
C ASP A 883 10.11 16.61 -21.19
N LEU A 884 10.97 17.61 -21.05
CA LEU A 884 12.02 17.83 -22.03
C LEU A 884 13.15 16.77 -21.92
N ASN A 885 13.65 16.54 -20.70
CA ASN A 885 14.58 15.47 -20.30
C ASN A 885 15.49 14.97 -21.44
N LEU A 886 16.50 15.78 -21.77
CA LEU A 886 17.36 15.67 -22.94
C LEU A 886 18.61 14.83 -22.65
N PRO A 887 18.69 13.59 -23.17
CA PRO A 887 19.94 12.84 -23.16
C PRO A 887 20.89 13.40 -24.24
N LEU A 888 21.44 14.60 -24.03
CA LEU A 888 22.29 15.32 -25.00
C LEU A 888 23.35 14.44 -25.71
N PRO A 889 24.03 13.46 -25.05
CA PRO A 889 24.97 12.56 -25.72
C PRO A 889 24.38 11.58 -26.75
N LEU A 890 23.05 11.53 -26.93
CA LEU A 890 22.36 10.69 -27.93
C LEU A 890 21.94 11.46 -29.20
N TRP A 891 22.19 12.77 -29.26
CA TRP A 891 21.85 13.62 -30.41
C TRP A 891 23.09 13.94 -31.26
N HIS A 892 22.96 14.03 -32.59
CA HIS A 892 24.12 14.28 -33.47
C HIS A 892 24.60 15.73 -33.41
N SER A 893 23.69 16.70 -33.28
CA SER A 893 24.06 18.12 -33.16
C SER A 893 23.02 18.97 -32.44
N ASN A 894 23.48 20.01 -31.74
CA ASN A 894 22.63 21.00 -31.06
C ASN A 894 21.59 21.67 -31.98
N VAL A 895 21.87 21.73 -33.29
CA VAL A 895 20.96 22.32 -34.29
C VAL A 895 19.82 21.36 -34.62
N GLU A 896 20.15 20.08 -34.86
CA GLU A 896 19.18 19.00 -35.05
C GLU A 896 18.29 18.84 -33.81
N THR A 897 18.90 18.79 -32.61
CA THR A 897 18.21 18.71 -31.31
C THR A 897 17.12 19.78 -31.22
N LYS A 898 17.49 21.06 -31.41
CA LYS A 898 16.51 22.15 -31.35
C LYS A 898 15.44 22.07 -32.43
N ALA A 899 15.79 21.65 -33.66
CA ALA A 899 14.83 21.51 -34.75
C ALA A 899 13.75 20.45 -34.46
N PHE A 900 14.14 19.24 -34.01
CA PHE A 900 13.19 18.16 -33.72
C PHE A 900 12.37 18.42 -32.44
N ILE A 901 12.94 19.09 -31.44
CA ILE A 901 12.19 19.52 -30.25
C ILE A 901 11.13 20.56 -30.63
N GLN A 902 11.43 21.53 -31.50
CA GLN A 902 10.56 22.66 -31.79
C GLN A 902 9.17 22.25 -32.31
N GLU A 903 9.08 21.17 -33.09
CA GLU A 903 7.82 20.67 -33.64
C GLU A 903 6.91 20.14 -32.52
N ALA A 904 7.44 19.29 -31.64
CA ALA A 904 6.72 18.76 -30.49
C ALA A 904 6.43 19.85 -29.43
N TRP A 905 7.38 20.77 -29.23
CA TRP A 905 7.27 21.94 -28.35
C TRP A 905 6.05 22.79 -28.72
N ASN A 906 5.93 23.20 -29.98
CA ASN A 906 4.83 24.04 -30.47
C ASN A 906 3.44 23.43 -30.24
N CYS A 907 3.35 22.10 -30.09
CA CYS A 907 2.11 21.38 -29.80
C CYS A 907 1.76 21.29 -28.31
N ALA A 908 2.69 21.52 -27.39
CA ALA A 908 2.50 21.33 -25.95
C ALA A 908 1.50 22.33 -25.31
N ASP A 909 0.86 21.90 -24.23
CA ASP A 909 0.05 22.74 -23.33
C ASP A 909 0.82 23.05 -22.03
N ILE A 910 1.59 22.07 -21.56
CA ILE A 910 2.41 22.10 -20.35
C ILE A 910 3.81 21.62 -20.74
N ILE A 911 4.84 22.33 -20.30
CA ILE A 911 6.24 21.92 -20.48
C ILE A 911 6.95 21.87 -19.12
N GLU A 912 7.77 20.84 -18.92
CA GLU A 912 8.73 20.72 -17.82
C GLU A 912 10.13 20.57 -18.41
N LEU A 913 11.12 21.22 -17.80
CA LEU A 913 12.53 21.13 -18.16
C LEU A 913 13.43 21.58 -17.00
N THR A 914 14.68 21.14 -17.01
CA THR A 914 15.70 21.59 -16.06
C THR A 914 16.26 22.98 -16.41
N LYS A 915 16.82 23.67 -15.41
CA LYS A 915 17.56 24.94 -15.60
C LYS A 915 18.58 24.86 -16.75
N GLN A 916 19.34 23.77 -16.85
CA GLN A 916 20.42 23.62 -17.83
C GLN A 916 19.88 23.46 -19.25
N GLU A 917 18.71 22.85 -19.42
CA GLU A 917 18.04 22.76 -20.71
C GLU A 917 17.42 24.10 -21.13
N LEU A 918 16.97 24.92 -20.16
CA LEU A 918 16.59 26.31 -20.43
C LEU A 918 17.80 27.12 -20.92
N GLU A 919 18.95 27.02 -20.23
CA GLU A 919 20.19 27.66 -20.64
C GLU A 919 20.60 27.21 -22.06
N PHE A 920 20.54 25.91 -22.35
CA PHE A 920 20.77 25.34 -23.69
C PHE A 920 19.81 25.91 -24.74
N LEU A 921 18.50 25.89 -24.51
CA LEU A 921 17.49 26.40 -25.46
C LEU A 921 17.67 27.88 -25.75
N CYS A 922 17.80 28.71 -24.71
CA CYS A 922 18.04 30.15 -24.80
C CYS A 922 19.43 30.53 -25.35
N GLY A 923 20.38 29.58 -25.45
CA GLY A 923 21.75 29.85 -25.89
C GLY A 923 22.59 30.61 -24.86
N ILE A 924 22.27 30.45 -23.58
CA ILE A 924 22.99 31.04 -22.45
C ILE A 924 24.17 30.13 -22.11
N THR A 925 25.38 30.69 -22.04
CA THR A 925 26.54 29.97 -21.51
C THR A 925 26.35 29.71 -20.01
N PRO A 926 26.40 28.45 -19.53
CA PRO A 926 26.37 28.16 -18.10
C PRO A 926 27.50 28.88 -17.36
N LEU A 927 27.21 29.37 -16.15
CA LEU A 927 28.19 30.09 -15.31
C LEU A 927 29.06 29.16 -14.45
N GLU A 928 28.65 27.90 -14.30
CA GLU A 928 29.30 26.84 -13.53
C GLU A 928 29.22 25.53 -14.35
N GLU A 929 30.08 24.54 -14.07
CA GLU A 929 29.94 23.20 -14.66
C GLU A 929 28.70 22.49 -14.06
N PHE A 930 28.20 21.44 -14.72
CA PHE A 930 27.08 20.65 -14.21
C PHE A 930 27.53 19.82 -12.99
N ASP A 931 27.26 20.31 -11.79
CA ASP A 931 27.48 19.59 -10.54
C ASP A 931 26.16 19.39 -9.78
N THR A 932 25.69 18.14 -9.72
CA THR A 932 24.52 17.74 -8.92
C THR A 932 24.79 17.72 -7.42
N LYS A 933 26.02 18.02 -6.98
CA LYS A 933 26.43 18.07 -5.56
C LYS A 933 26.37 19.47 -4.96
N ASP A 934 26.19 20.51 -5.78
CA ASP A 934 26.14 21.92 -5.36
C ASP A 934 24.74 22.50 -5.61
N ASN A 935 23.81 22.15 -4.71
CA ASN A 935 22.41 22.55 -4.76
C ASN A 935 22.11 23.79 -3.89
N ASP A 936 23.10 24.67 -3.68
CA ASP A 936 22.94 25.88 -2.86
C ASP A 936 21.82 26.78 -3.39
N ARG A 937 20.77 26.89 -2.58
CA ARG A 937 19.55 27.67 -2.83
C ARG A 937 19.82 29.14 -3.19
N SER A 938 20.99 29.66 -2.83
CA SER A 938 21.45 31.02 -3.15
C SER A 938 21.83 31.23 -4.63
N LYS A 939 22.26 30.18 -5.33
CA LYS A 939 22.80 30.25 -6.71
C LYS A 939 21.75 30.33 -7.81
N PHE A 940 20.53 29.87 -7.55
CA PHE A 940 19.53 29.64 -8.60
C PHE A 940 18.77 30.90 -9.02
N THR A 941 19.25 31.52 -10.09
CA THR A 941 18.64 32.67 -10.79
C THR A 941 17.26 32.30 -11.34
N HIS A 942 16.22 32.98 -10.87
CA HIS A 942 14.94 33.02 -11.59
C HIS A 942 15.12 33.92 -12.81
N TYR A 943 15.13 33.36 -14.01
CA TYR A 943 15.25 34.15 -15.23
C TYR A 943 14.03 35.08 -15.37
N LYS A 944 14.29 36.32 -15.76
CA LYS A 944 13.22 37.28 -16.06
C LYS A 944 12.47 36.84 -17.33
N ARG A 945 11.22 37.31 -17.44
CA ARG A 945 10.31 36.88 -18.51
C ARG A 945 10.86 37.14 -19.92
N GLU A 946 11.66 38.18 -20.13
CA GLU A 946 12.25 38.50 -21.45
C GLU A 946 13.18 37.39 -21.99
N VAL A 947 13.75 36.56 -21.10
CA VAL A 947 14.57 35.39 -21.46
C VAL A 947 13.69 34.20 -21.88
N ILE A 948 12.48 34.11 -21.33
CA ILE A 948 11.52 33.02 -21.56
C ILE A 948 10.63 33.30 -22.78
N THR A 949 10.31 34.58 -23.06
CA THR A 949 9.47 35.00 -24.19
C THR A 949 9.83 34.35 -25.54
N PRO A 950 11.11 34.16 -25.94
CA PRO A 950 11.46 33.50 -27.20
C PRO A 950 11.06 32.02 -27.29
N LEU A 951 10.78 31.36 -26.15
CA LEU A 951 10.32 29.98 -26.08
C LEU A 951 8.78 29.87 -25.98
N TRP A 952 8.07 30.99 -25.87
CA TRP A 952 6.62 30.99 -25.68
C TRP A 952 5.85 30.84 -27.00
N HIS A 953 4.77 30.07 -26.99
CA HIS A 953 3.86 29.90 -28.12
C HIS A 953 2.39 29.90 -27.62
N GLU A 954 1.44 30.07 -28.53
CA GLU A 954 0.02 30.32 -28.22
C GLU A 954 -0.68 29.20 -27.41
N ASN A 955 -0.19 27.96 -27.50
CA ASN A 955 -0.76 26.82 -26.79
C ASN A 955 -0.23 26.67 -25.34
N LEU A 956 0.91 27.29 -25.03
CA LEU A 956 1.61 27.08 -23.77
C LEU A 956 0.91 27.79 -22.61
N LYS A 957 0.42 26.99 -21.65
CA LYS A 957 -0.29 27.48 -20.45
C LYS A 957 0.68 27.68 -19.29
N VAL A 958 1.56 26.70 -19.06
CA VAL A 958 2.59 26.77 -18.02
C VAL A 958 3.89 26.09 -18.47
N LEU A 959 5.00 26.76 -18.18
CA LEU A 959 6.35 26.23 -18.29
C LEU A 959 6.93 26.10 -16.87
N PHE A 960 7.25 24.88 -16.47
CA PHE A 960 8.02 24.59 -15.26
C PHE A 960 9.52 24.57 -15.58
N VAL A 961 10.33 25.09 -14.67
CA VAL A 961 11.80 24.98 -14.74
C VAL A 961 12.29 24.40 -13.42
N THR A 962 12.68 23.13 -13.43
CA THR A 962 13.14 22.37 -12.26
C THR A 962 14.63 22.53 -12.00
N ASN A 963 15.03 22.21 -10.76
CA ASN A 963 16.41 22.19 -10.31
C ASN A 963 16.55 21.14 -9.19
N GLY A 964 16.22 19.88 -9.53
CA GLY A 964 15.95 18.84 -8.54
C GLY A 964 14.81 19.24 -7.60
N THR A 965 14.82 18.73 -6.36
CA THR A 965 13.83 19.11 -5.34
C THR A 965 14.07 20.49 -4.73
N SER A 966 15.24 21.10 -4.93
CA SER A 966 15.66 22.30 -4.18
C SER A 966 14.80 23.51 -4.49
N LYS A 967 14.35 23.62 -5.75
CA LYS A 967 13.61 24.77 -6.27
C LYS A 967 12.94 24.41 -7.59
N ILE A 968 11.68 24.82 -7.75
CA ILE A 968 10.98 24.74 -9.04
C ILE A 968 10.41 26.11 -9.34
N HIS A 969 10.73 26.62 -10.53
CA HIS A 969 10.21 27.86 -11.07
C HIS A 969 9.02 27.56 -11.99
N PHE A 970 8.11 28.51 -12.15
CA PHE A 970 7.01 28.42 -13.10
C PHE A 970 6.78 29.75 -13.81
N TYR A 971 6.33 29.66 -15.06
CA TYR A 971 5.99 30.78 -15.93
C TYR A 971 4.64 30.52 -16.60
N THR A 972 3.83 31.55 -16.80
CA THR A 972 2.52 31.53 -17.46
C THR A 972 2.37 32.75 -18.38
N ASP A 973 1.25 32.85 -19.09
CA ASP A 973 0.92 33.99 -19.95
C ASP A 973 0.78 35.32 -19.18
N GLN A 974 0.42 35.28 -17.89
CA GLN A 974 0.21 36.47 -17.06
C GLN A 974 1.28 36.62 -15.97
N GLU A 975 1.66 35.53 -15.30
CA GLU A 975 2.50 35.56 -14.10
C GLU A 975 3.71 34.60 -14.14
N ASN A 976 4.62 34.75 -13.18
CA ASN A 976 5.69 33.78 -12.93
C ASN A 976 6.03 33.74 -11.43
N GLY A 977 6.80 32.74 -11.03
CA GLY A 977 7.31 32.64 -9.68
C GLY A 977 8.20 31.43 -9.45
N ALA A 978 8.46 31.15 -8.17
CA ALA A 978 9.21 29.98 -7.73
C ALA A 978 8.61 29.44 -6.42
N VAL A 979 8.74 28.14 -6.23
CA VAL A 979 8.57 27.47 -4.94
C VAL A 979 9.93 26.98 -4.48
N LEU A 980 10.29 27.31 -3.24
CA LEU A 980 11.48 26.78 -2.57
C LEU A 980 11.14 25.43 -1.95
N GLY A 981 12.01 24.45 -2.18
CA GLY A 981 11.85 23.10 -1.66
C GLY A 981 12.87 22.73 -0.59
N MET A 982 13.22 21.45 -0.56
CA MET A 982 14.34 20.93 0.22
C MET A 982 15.48 20.57 -0.73
N GLU A 983 16.70 20.86 -0.31
CA GLU A 983 17.91 20.45 -1.01
C GLU A 983 18.12 18.94 -0.83
N ASP A 984 18.26 18.20 -1.93
CA ASP A 984 18.56 16.77 -1.91
C ASP A 984 19.96 16.55 -1.30
N PRO A 985 20.08 15.91 -0.11
CA PRO A 985 21.40 15.50 0.36
C PRO A 985 21.89 14.32 -0.49
N PRO A 986 23.15 14.30 -0.96
CA PRO A 986 23.72 13.10 -1.55
C PRO A 986 23.96 12.06 -0.45
N ILE A 987 22.93 11.23 -0.21
CA ILE A 987 22.90 10.20 0.84
C ILE A 987 24.04 9.18 0.71
N THR A 988 24.61 9.01 -0.49
CA THR A 988 25.97 8.47 -0.72
C THR A 988 26.52 8.96 -2.06
N PRO A 989 27.82 8.74 -2.37
CA PRO A 989 28.33 8.87 -3.75
C PRO A 989 27.62 7.96 -4.77
N PHE A 990 26.81 6.99 -4.31
CA PHE A 990 26.00 6.10 -5.14
C PHE A 990 24.60 6.66 -5.45
N THR A 991 24.18 7.74 -4.77
CA THR A 991 22.90 8.45 -5.01
C THR A 991 23.07 9.75 -5.79
N CYS A 992 24.11 9.83 -6.64
CA CYS A 992 24.26 10.91 -7.63
C CYS A 992 23.28 10.78 -8.81
N ASP A 993 22.53 9.68 -8.90
CA ASP A 993 21.37 9.54 -9.78
C ASP A 993 20.17 10.29 -9.18
N MET A 994 19.76 11.39 -9.82
CA MET A 994 18.59 12.20 -9.45
C MET A 994 17.42 12.03 -10.44
N SER A 995 17.51 11.07 -11.39
CA SER A 995 16.45 10.86 -12.39
C SER A 995 15.10 10.53 -11.76
N VAL A 996 15.12 9.73 -10.69
CA VAL A 996 13.94 9.29 -9.95
C VAL A 996 13.21 10.46 -9.27
N SER A 997 13.93 11.41 -8.65
CA SER A 997 13.27 12.58 -8.05
C SER A 997 12.65 13.49 -9.11
N GLY A 998 13.25 13.57 -10.31
CA GLY A 998 12.66 14.19 -11.50
C GLY A 998 11.39 13.47 -11.98
N ASP A 999 11.44 12.16 -12.21
CA ASP A 999 10.30 11.33 -12.63
C ASP A 999 9.12 11.47 -11.64
N ALA A 1000 9.41 11.51 -10.34
CA ALA A 1000 8.43 11.71 -9.27
C ALA A 1000 7.84 13.14 -9.24
N ILE A 1001 8.65 14.18 -9.47
CA ILE A 1001 8.19 15.57 -9.62
C ILE A 1001 7.23 15.69 -10.80
N VAL A 1002 7.62 15.17 -11.97
CA VAL A 1002 6.83 15.18 -13.21
C VAL A 1002 5.50 14.45 -13.00
N ALA A 1003 5.54 13.23 -12.46
CA ALA A 1003 4.35 12.45 -12.12
C ALA A 1003 3.42 13.20 -11.15
N ALA A 1004 3.94 13.87 -10.13
CA ALA A 1004 3.16 14.61 -9.15
C ALA A 1004 2.54 15.91 -9.71
N LEU A 1005 3.23 16.62 -10.61
CA LEU A 1005 2.67 17.73 -11.37
C LEU A 1005 1.50 17.25 -12.25
N MET A 1006 1.72 16.21 -13.04
CA MET A 1006 0.67 15.59 -13.88
C MET A 1006 -0.52 15.10 -13.05
N ARG A 1007 -0.26 14.48 -11.89
CA ARG A 1007 -1.26 13.97 -10.93
C ARG A 1007 -2.20 15.05 -10.41
N MET A 1008 -1.73 16.28 -10.30
CA MET A 1008 -2.52 17.45 -9.90
C MET A 1008 -3.20 18.09 -11.11
N LEU A 1009 -2.43 18.47 -12.13
CA LEU A 1009 -2.93 19.23 -13.29
C LEU A 1009 -4.00 18.46 -14.10
N THR A 1010 -3.95 17.11 -14.13
CA THR A 1010 -4.99 16.27 -14.75
C THR A 1010 -6.33 16.31 -13.99
N VAL A 1011 -6.31 16.60 -12.68
CA VAL A 1011 -7.51 16.63 -11.82
C VAL A 1011 -8.24 17.97 -11.93
N GLN A 1012 -7.51 19.08 -12.01
CA GLN A 1012 -8.07 20.43 -12.14
C GLN A 1012 -7.46 21.17 -13.34
N PRO A 1013 -7.68 20.71 -14.59
CA PRO A 1013 -7.05 21.29 -15.78
C PRO A 1013 -7.45 22.75 -16.05
N HIS A 1014 -8.55 23.23 -15.45
CA HIS A 1014 -8.95 24.63 -15.50
C HIS A 1014 -8.19 25.56 -14.52
N LEU A 1015 -7.35 25.00 -13.63
CA LEU A 1015 -6.49 25.72 -12.69
C LEU A 1015 -5.00 25.67 -13.10
N VAL A 1016 -4.68 25.20 -14.31
CA VAL A 1016 -3.31 25.04 -14.82
C VAL A 1016 -2.53 26.37 -14.93
N THR A 1017 -3.21 27.51 -14.91
CA THR A 1017 -2.62 28.86 -14.85
C THR A 1017 -2.86 29.57 -13.50
N ASP A 1018 -3.60 28.98 -12.56
CA ASP A 1018 -3.86 29.62 -11.26
C ASP A 1018 -2.61 29.60 -10.38
N GLN A 1019 -2.15 30.78 -9.94
CA GLN A 1019 -0.92 30.93 -9.19
C GLN A 1019 -0.92 30.17 -7.84
N GLY A 1020 -2.07 30.11 -7.16
CA GLY A 1020 -2.21 29.42 -5.88
C GLY A 1020 -2.18 27.90 -6.05
N TYR A 1021 -2.89 27.40 -7.06
CA TYR A 1021 -2.92 25.99 -7.42
C TYR A 1021 -1.59 25.49 -7.97
N LEU A 1022 -0.92 26.28 -8.81
CA LEU A 1022 0.44 26.01 -9.27
C LEU A 1022 1.41 25.93 -8.09
N LYS A 1023 1.44 26.94 -7.20
CA LYS A 1023 2.30 26.90 -6.00
C LYS A 1023 2.00 25.70 -5.09
N HIS A 1024 0.74 25.28 -4.96
CA HIS A 1024 0.39 24.07 -4.19
C HIS A 1024 0.84 22.78 -4.89
N SER A 1025 0.64 22.67 -6.20
CA SER A 1025 0.97 21.49 -7.00
C SER A 1025 2.48 21.31 -7.13
N ILE A 1026 3.23 22.40 -7.32
CA ILE A 1026 4.69 22.40 -7.31
C ILE A 1026 5.23 22.00 -5.94
N LYS A 1027 4.67 22.52 -4.83
CA LYS A 1027 5.09 22.05 -3.50
C LYS A 1027 4.84 20.55 -3.32
N TYR A 1028 3.66 20.06 -3.70
CA TYR A 1028 3.36 18.63 -3.65
C TYR A 1028 4.34 17.80 -4.48
N ALA A 1029 4.73 18.29 -5.67
CA ALA A 1029 5.72 17.63 -6.51
C ALA A 1029 7.13 17.60 -5.88
N ILE A 1030 7.58 18.70 -5.27
CA ILE A 1030 8.81 18.75 -4.48
C ILE A 1030 8.74 17.73 -3.32
N ASP A 1031 7.67 17.76 -2.53
CA ASP A 1031 7.49 16.87 -1.38
C ASP A 1031 7.53 15.39 -1.82
N CYS A 1032 6.94 15.04 -2.98
CA CYS A 1032 7.05 13.70 -3.59
C CYS A 1032 8.45 13.35 -4.08
N GLY A 1033 9.13 14.25 -4.80
CA GLY A 1033 10.48 14.02 -5.33
C GLY A 1033 11.52 13.75 -4.23
N VAL A 1034 11.44 14.48 -3.12
CA VAL A 1034 12.29 14.23 -1.94
C VAL A 1034 12.03 12.83 -1.38
N ILE A 1035 10.77 12.48 -1.16
CA ILE A 1035 10.41 11.17 -0.57
C ILE A 1035 10.95 10.02 -1.43
N ASP A 1036 10.78 10.09 -2.76
CA ASP A 1036 11.22 9.00 -3.64
C ASP A 1036 12.75 8.90 -3.71
N GLN A 1037 13.48 10.02 -3.71
CA GLN A 1037 14.95 10.03 -3.63
C GLN A 1037 15.47 9.38 -2.34
N TRP A 1038 14.84 9.65 -1.20
CA TRP A 1038 15.20 9.03 0.10
C TRP A 1038 14.86 7.53 0.14
N LEU A 1039 13.73 7.11 -0.44
CA LEU A 1039 13.37 5.70 -0.59
C LEU A 1039 14.37 4.96 -1.49
N LEU A 1040 14.77 5.58 -2.60
CA LEU A 1040 15.78 5.05 -3.51
C LEU A 1040 17.15 4.88 -2.83
N ALA A 1041 17.56 5.88 -2.05
CA ALA A 1041 18.81 5.88 -1.33
C ALA A 1041 18.87 4.77 -0.26
N ARG A 1042 17.76 4.50 0.44
CA ARG A 1042 17.64 3.35 1.36
C ARG A 1042 17.89 2.01 0.67
N ILE A 1043 17.62 1.90 -0.64
CA ILE A 1043 17.81 0.68 -1.43
C ILE A 1043 19.23 0.61 -2.01
N ARG A 1044 19.75 1.71 -2.58
CA ARG A 1044 20.99 1.72 -3.37
C ARG A 1044 22.27 2.14 -2.61
N GLY A 1045 22.16 2.63 -1.37
CA GLY A 1045 23.21 3.44 -0.73
C GLY A 1045 24.44 2.73 -0.14
N PHE A 1046 24.38 1.47 0.31
CA PHE A 1046 25.46 0.87 1.12
C PHE A 1046 26.12 -0.33 0.42
N PRO A 1047 27.42 -0.63 0.59
CA PRO A 1047 28.05 -1.80 -0.04
C PRO A 1047 27.53 -3.14 0.55
N PRO A 1048 27.81 -4.29 -0.13
CA PRO A 1048 27.46 -5.62 0.36
C PRO A 1048 28.14 -5.99 1.70
N GLU A 1049 27.52 -6.92 2.43
CA GLU A 1049 27.99 -7.37 3.75
C GLU A 1049 29.33 -8.13 3.69
N GLU A 1050 29.52 -8.92 2.63
CA GLU A 1050 30.73 -9.71 2.34
C GLU A 1050 32.00 -8.84 2.21
N GLU A 1051 31.86 -7.57 1.83
CA GLU A 1051 32.97 -6.61 1.72
C GLU A 1051 33.33 -5.96 3.08
N MET A 1052 32.46 -6.04 4.08
CA MET A 1052 32.74 -5.57 5.45
C MET A 1052 33.37 -6.67 6.31
N GLU A 1053 32.85 -7.90 6.25
CA GLU A 1053 33.33 -9.02 7.08
C GLU A 1053 34.76 -9.48 6.76
N GLY A 1054 35.30 -9.11 5.59
CA GLY A 1054 36.69 -9.38 5.22
C GLY A 1054 37.73 -8.45 5.86
N SER A 1055 37.34 -7.34 6.49
CA SER A 1055 38.28 -6.34 7.02
C SER A 1055 38.48 -6.44 8.54
N SER A 1056 39.72 -6.57 9.00
CA SER A 1056 40.05 -6.70 10.43
C SER A 1056 40.07 -5.35 11.18
N ILE A 1057 39.18 -4.43 10.81
CA ILE A 1057 39.08 -3.08 11.38
C ILE A 1057 38.09 -3.11 12.54
N LYS A 1058 38.59 -2.94 13.77
CA LYS A 1058 37.73 -2.83 14.96
C LYS A 1058 36.94 -1.52 14.90
N PRO A 1059 35.66 -1.48 15.33
CA PRO A 1059 34.79 -0.30 15.14
C PRO A 1059 35.26 1.04 15.73
N ASN A 1060 36.28 1.05 16.60
CA ASN A 1060 36.69 2.24 17.37
C ASN A 1060 38.10 2.79 17.02
N GLU A 1061 38.80 2.25 16.02
CA GLU A 1061 40.12 2.78 15.58
C GLU A 1061 40.18 2.99 14.06
N VAL A 1062 39.54 4.07 13.60
CA VAL A 1062 39.72 4.58 12.22
C VAL A 1062 41.08 5.29 12.14
N ILE A 1063 42.08 4.60 11.61
CA ILE A 1063 43.42 5.18 11.38
C ILE A 1063 43.41 5.94 10.05
N SER A 1064 43.55 7.27 10.11
CA SER A 1064 43.73 8.11 8.92
C SER A 1064 45.16 7.98 8.36
N VAL A 1065 45.36 7.08 7.40
CA VAL A 1065 46.62 6.99 6.62
C VAL A 1065 46.62 7.97 5.46
N SER A 1066 47.74 8.65 5.23
CA SER A 1066 47.92 9.55 4.09
C SER A 1066 48.16 8.78 2.79
N GLU A 1067 47.94 9.45 1.66
CA GLU A 1067 48.21 8.89 0.32
C GLU A 1067 49.65 8.38 0.17
N LYS A 1068 50.61 8.98 0.90
CA LYS A 1068 52.01 8.57 0.91
C LYS A 1068 52.23 7.22 1.59
N GLU A 1069 51.49 6.95 2.67
CA GLU A 1069 51.61 5.72 3.46
C GLU A 1069 50.92 4.54 2.76
N HIS A 1070 49.74 4.78 2.16
CA HIS A 1070 49.06 3.78 1.34
C HIS A 1070 49.92 3.29 0.17
N ARG A 1071 50.68 4.19 -0.48
CA ARG A 1071 51.62 3.88 -1.57
C ARG A 1071 52.90 3.14 -1.13
N THR A 1072 53.10 2.91 0.17
CA THR A 1072 54.29 2.20 0.73
C THR A 1072 53.97 0.86 1.38
N LEU A 1073 52.72 0.39 1.32
CA LEU A 1073 52.36 -0.96 1.73
C LEU A 1073 52.79 -1.96 0.66
N GLU A 1074 53.75 -2.82 0.96
CA GLU A 1074 54.17 -3.89 0.04
C GLU A 1074 53.03 -4.91 -0.15
N THR A 1075 52.69 -5.21 -1.40
CA THR A 1075 51.66 -6.19 -1.75
C THR A 1075 52.14 -7.60 -1.44
N VAL A 1076 51.62 -8.18 -0.35
CA VAL A 1076 51.73 -9.63 -0.11
C VAL A 1076 50.92 -10.37 -1.18
N SER A 1077 51.52 -11.42 -1.74
CA SER A 1077 51.04 -12.20 -2.88
C SER A 1077 49.95 -13.21 -2.54
#